data_AF-A0A946EP90-F1
#
_entry.id   AF-A0A946EP90-F1
#
_cell.length_a   1.000
_cell.length_b   1.000
_cell.length_c   1.000
_cell.angle_alpha   90.00
_cell.angle_beta   90.00
_cell.angle_gamma   90.00
#
_symmetry.space_group_name_H-M   'P 1'
#
loop_
_entity.id
_entity.type
_entity.pdbx_description
1 polymer ?
#
loop_
_entity_poly.entity_id
_entity_poly.type
_entity_poly.pdbx_seq_one_letter_code
_entity_poly.pdbx_strand_id
1 'polypeptide(L)'
;MRFSSSSRWSLLAIIWLLPITFTSSVQAQPCDPGGGFGGTGPDVMVGELVGTQSYGVAGGHYAYSVGTTSCNIGTDTLLWISNQNQHPVIGQNLYRWHEGRFEQIGMSWLKHGFLALAQNSCGCGCNNPGNGALLGIGCSDPYSSGLNGQQSGLGPRSEVTDPANGGYLYPINLNPPNTDLTFRRLRVNASDNDPNLNAGALYFVEGHYVTPDDAAAGNAHNNCSYRSAVFSTNASRAMTLTSSTQRQQPGIQAWQDNDPAVTLIETVDADNGLVILGYKVTDLGGGQHAYEYAIFNMNSTRAVASFEMPLAGGVSLSTIESHHPNYHSGEPYSSTPWSATQTAGVISWATQTSAQDVNANAIRWSTLHNFRFIANAPPTVVTATLGHFSGGGSSTLDILAPSGDFTIPVSGIGCTQIGEQVDLNWSNGEVYDSIEVSRDGAVIANLVGSSTSYTDVSPVPGAHQYGVNATVATVPSGMVPCQISVTSALAITVPGGDPTVFNPLGGETYDVVIAPAAGSSVQAGSEWLRIDTGVTIQSIPLVFVGGLNYQMTFPPMTCGSEFGWWIEAQSAAGQLVSYPEGGSTAPAAGLSTFGVTLEVTDFEIASGWAVGAPNDATTGTWTRADPIGTAAQPEDDHTVPGTECWFTGQGAVGGSLGANDVDGGSTTLYSPVLDLSSSTNPQVSYFRWYSNDSGASPSADVFVVQVSDDQSTWIDVETVGPGGTGTSGGWIEHSFQVSDFVLLTGNVQVRFTASDLGSGSIVEAGVDDFRYEDVDCSGINDCNLNGVPDAQDIANGTSQDCDIDGNPDECTTADGSVPDCNGNGVPDICDVATGTADCDQDGMPDSCEVDTDGDGQIDDCDADLDGDGIPNDCDIDQTTGVDCDANGQLDSCDLAAGAVDCDLDGQLDSCQISGDRSVDCDLSGTLDSCEIAGGVADDCNSNGTLDSCEISTDPTVDCDLSGTLDSCDIAGGLAADCNSNSSPDSCEIGLDPALDCDVSGALDSCEISSGTVADCNANGTPDSCDIDSGTSTDADANGEPDECAVQDWIRGDVNVDGSLDISDAVASLEYLFGSGTIPCQGAVDANDDDSVNVADTVFLLGYMFSGGPAPAAPFPGCGVDPAGTVLSCDSFLLCP
;
A
#
# COMPACT_ATOMS: atom_id res chain seq x y z
N MET A 1 23.30 -43.43 -57.61
CA MET A 1 23.67 -44.80 -58.07
C MET A 1 22.91 -45.84 -57.24
N ARG A 2 23.04 -47.15 -57.53
CA ARG A 2 22.10 -48.21 -57.14
C ARG A 2 22.27 -48.78 -55.71
N PHE A 3 21.13 -49.03 -55.05
CA PHE A 3 20.72 -50.19 -54.21
C PHE A 3 21.64 -50.80 -53.13
N SER A 4 21.09 -50.93 -51.90
CA SER A 4 20.75 -52.21 -51.21
C SER A 4 21.13 -52.28 -49.71
N SER A 5 20.18 -52.63 -48.84
CA SER A 5 20.44 -53.45 -47.64
C SER A 5 19.15 -54.11 -47.11
N SER A 6 19.27 -55.28 -46.45
CA SER A 6 18.15 -56.14 -46.07
C SER A 6 18.21 -56.66 -44.61
N SER A 7 17.07 -56.52 -43.93
CA SER A 7 16.42 -57.38 -42.90
C SER A 7 17.22 -58.33 -41.98
N ARG A 8 16.89 -58.27 -40.68
CA ARG A 8 16.63 -59.41 -39.75
C ARG A 8 15.55 -58.97 -38.74
N TRP A 9 14.28 -59.37 -38.86
CA TRP A 9 13.64 -60.62 -38.39
C TRP A 9 13.62 -60.85 -36.86
N SER A 10 12.43 -60.89 -36.28
CA SER A 10 12.05 -61.58 -35.04
C SER A 10 10.60 -62.08 -35.16
N LEU A 11 10.31 -63.28 -34.65
CA LEU A 11 9.11 -64.06 -35.00
C LEU A 11 7.89 -63.83 -34.08
N LEU A 12 6.69 -64.00 -34.66
CA LEU A 12 5.44 -64.21 -33.94
C LEU A 12 5.42 -65.57 -33.21
N ALA A 13 4.68 -65.64 -32.11
CA ALA A 13 4.07 -66.86 -31.60
C ALA A 13 2.53 -66.68 -31.53
N ILE A 14 1.79 -67.63 -32.10
CA ILE A 14 0.33 -67.61 -32.21
C ILE A 14 -0.27 -68.43 -31.06
N ILE A 15 -1.29 -67.91 -30.37
CA ILE A 15 -2.18 -68.71 -29.52
C ILE A 15 -3.62 -68.50 -29.97
N TRP A 16 -4.27 -69.61 -30.36
CA TRP A 16 -5.69 -69.66 -30.69
C TRP A 16 -6.54 -69.82 -29.43
N LEU A 17 -7.54 -68.95 -29.24
CA LEU A 17 -8.70 -69.22 -28.39
C LEU A 17 -9.97 -68.69 -29.10
N LEU A 18 -10.76 -69.61 -29.64
CA LEU A 18 -12.12 -69.34 -30.10
C LEU A 18 -13.08 -69.31 -28.92
N PRO A 19 -14.03 -68.37 -28.91
CA PRO A 19 -15.40 -68.67 -28.55
C PRO A 19 -16.30 -68.67 -29.80
N ILE A 20 -17.15 -69.69 -29.91
CA ILE A 20 -18.22 -69.70 -30.91
C ILE A 20 -19.39 -68.88 -30.37
N THR A 21 -19.72 -67.77 -31.04
CA THR A 21 -21.03 -67.11 -30.90
C THR A 21 -21.75 -67.14 -32.24
N PHE A 22 -22.83 -67.91 -32.31
CA PHE A 22 -23.82 -67.76 -33.38
C PHE A 22 -24.71 -66.57 -33.05
N THR A 23 -24.47 -65.43 -33.70
CA THR A 23 -25.44 -64.35 -33.85
C THR A 23 -25.67 -64.12 -35.34
N SER A 24 -26.93 -64.16 -35.76
CA SER A 24 -27.33 -63.87 -37.13
C SER A 24 -27.06 -62.39 -37.44
N SER A 25 -26.10 -62.12 -38.33
CA SER A 25 -25.90 -60.77 -38.88
C SER A 25 -27.13 -60.36 -39.68
N VAL A 26 -27.94 -59.47 -39.12
CA VAL A 26 -28.99 -58.76 -39.86
C VAL A 26 -28.28 -57.80 -40.82
N GLN A 27 -28.51 -57.97 -42.11
CA GLN A 27 -27.77 -57.27 -43.15
C GLN A 27 -28.43 -55.91 -43.45
N ALA A 28 -27.65 -54.83 -43.41
CA ALA A 28 -28.09 -53.48 -43.77
C ALA A 28 -28.53 -53.39 -45.26
N GLN A 29 -29.26 -52.34 -45.62
CA GLN A 29 -29.89 -52.24 -46.94
C GLN A 29 -28.86 -52.08 -48.08
N PRO A 30 -29.04 -52.73 -49.25
CA PRO A 30 -28.04 -52.83 -50.32
C PRO A 30 -27.81 -51.56 -51.15
N CYS A 31 -28.20 -50.38 -50.64
CA CYS A 31 -28.09 -49.08 -51.31
C CYS A 31 -27.00 -48.16 -50.76
N ASP A 32 -26.33 -48.56 -49.67
CA ASP A 32 -25.11 -47.91 -49.22
C ASP A 32 -24.02 -48.09 -50.31
N PRO A 33 -23.47 -47.00 -50.88
CA PRO A 33 -22.35 -47.08 -51.81
C PRO A 33 -20.98 -47.04 -51.13
N GLY A 34 -20.90 -46.80 -49.80
CA GLY A 34 -19.65 -46.53 -49.08
C GLY A 34 -18.96 -47.75 -48.46
N GLY A 35 -19.69 -48.84 -48.21
CA GLY A 35 -19.19 -49.97 -47.43
C GLY A 35 -19.19 -49.72 -45.92
N GLY A 36 -19.79 -48.61 -45.48
CA GLY A 36 -20.10 -48.34 -44.08
C GLY A 36 -21.42 -49.01 -43.74
N PHE A 37 -21.41 -49.91 -42.77
CA PHE A 37 -22.64 -50.59 -42.34
C PHE A 37 -23.65 -49.54 -41.85
N GLY A 38 -24.76 -49.37 -42.58
CA GLY A 38 -25.93 -48.66 -42.07
C GLY A 38 -26.27 -49.20 -40.68
N GLY A 39 -26.43 -48.31 -39.72
CA GLY A 39 -26.39 -48.62 -38.31
C GLY A 39 -27.50 -49.57 -37.85
N THR A 40 -27.29 -50.14 -36.66
CA THR A 40 -28.39 -50.82 -35.96
C THR A 40 -29.33 -49.74 -35.40
N GLY A 41 -30.63 -49.87 -35.67
CA GLY A 41 -31.63 -48.85 -35.34
C GLY A 41 -32.02 -48.00 -36.56
N PRO A 42 -32.65 -46.83 -36.33
CA PRO A 42 -32.88 -45.82 -37.37
C PRO A 42 -31.57 -45.16 -37.81
N ASP A 43 -31.43 -44.84 -39.11
CA ASP A 43 -30.22 -44.23 -39.69
C ASP A 43 -30.62 -43.36 -40.89
N VAL A 44 -30.41 -42.04 -40.84
CA VAL A 44 -30.82 -41.08 -41.87
C VAL A 44 -29.64 -40.52 -42.67
N MET A 45 -29.60 -40.80 -43.97
CA MET A 45 -28.64 -40.16 -44.89
C MET A 45 -29.30 -39.20 -45.88
N VAL A 46 -28.51 -38.25 -46.39
CA VAL A 46 -28.88 -37.41 -47.55
C VAL A 46 -28.52 -38.13 -48.85
N GLY A 47 -29.42 -38.99 -49.32
CA GLY A 47 -29.16 -39.80 -50.51
C GLY A 47 -29.11 -39.05 -51.83
N GLU A 48 -29.79 -37.91 -51.96
CA GLU A 48 -29.63 -37.06 -53.15
C GLU A 48 -29.96 -35.58 -52.90
N LEU A 49 -29.08 -34.69 -53.35
CA LEU A 49 -29.35 -33.25 -53.47
C LEU A 49 -29.92 -32.97 -54.86
N VAL A 50 -31.19 -32.56 -54.95
CA VAL A 50 -31.98 -32.56 -56.19
C VAL A 50 -32.62 -31.21 -56.50
N GLY A 51 -32.31 -30.68 -57.69
CA GLY A 51 -32.85 -29.41 -58.16
C GLY A 51 -32.39 -28.20 -57.34
N THR A 52 -32.57 -27.02 -57.91
CA THR A 52 -32.20 -25.75 -57.29
C THR A 52 -33.36 -24.76 -57.44
N GLN A 53 -33.40 -23.75 -56.59
CA GLN A 53 -34.21 -22.56 -56.80
C GLN A 53 -33.38 -21.33 -56.42
N SER A 54 -33.54 -20.25 -57.18
CA SER A 54 -32.87 -18.96 -56.95
C SER A 54 -33.93 -17.89 -56.75
N TYR A 55 -33.79 -17.06 -55.72
CA TYR A 55 -34.82 -16.09 -55.29
C TYR A 55 -34.48 -14.63 -55.62
N GLY A 56 -33.35 -14.39 -56.28
CA GLY A 56 -32.86 -13.05 -56.61
C GLY A 56 -31.76 -12.58 -55.66
N VAL A 57 -31.55 -11.27 -55.63
CA VAL A 57 -30.54 -10.57 -54.83
C VAL A 57 -31.20 -9.50 -53.97
N ALA A 58 -30.79 -9.38 -52.71
CA ALA A 58 -31.16 -8.27 -51.82
C ALA A 58 -30.01 -7.95 -50.86
N GLY A 59 -29.81 -6.66 -50.53
CA GLY A 59 -28.76 -6.24 -49.60
C GLY A 59 -27.34 -6.71 -49.95
N GLY A 60 -27.01 -6.87 -51.23
CA GLY A 60 -25.71 -7.40 -51.68
C GLY A 60 -25.55 -8.92 -51.62
N HIS A 61 -26.61 -9.67 -51.29
CA HIS A 61 -26.56 -11.14 -51.15
C HIS A 61 -27.54 -11.82 -52.10
N TYR A 62 -27.14 -12.97 -52.67
CA TYR A 62 -28.03 -13.87 -53.40
C TYR A 62 -28.63 -14.91 -52.46
N ALA A 63 -29.79 -15.47 -52.86
CA ALA A 63 -30.43 -16.53 -52.10
C ALA A 63 -30.92 -17.71 -52.93
N TYR A 64 -30.72 -18.88 -52.35
CA TYR A 64 -30.91 -20.18 -52.97
C TYR A 64 -31.69 -21.15 -52.08
N SER A 65 -32.06 -22.28 -52.67
CA SER A 65 -32.39 -23.52 -51.96
C SER A 65 -32.15 -24.71 -52.87
N VAL A 66 -31.89 -25.87 -52.27
CA VAL A 66 -31.66 -27.15 -52.93
C VAL A 66 -32.63 -28.18 -52.35
N GLY A 67 -33.19 -29.04 -53.20
CA GLY A 67 -34.05 -30.12 -52.74
C GLY A 67 -33.21 -31.24 -52.13
N THR A 68 -33.76 -31.94 -51.14
CA THR A 68 -33.07 -33.00 -50.41
C THR A 68 -33.93 -34.27 -50.42
N THR A 69 -33.34 -35.38 -50.84
CA THR A 69 -33.91 -36.72 -50.69
C THR A 69 -33.20 -37.40 -49.53
N SER A 70 -33.91 -37.54 -48.42
CA SER A 70 -33.47 -38.37 -47.29
C SER A 70 -33.68 -39.85 -47.59
N CYS A 71 -32.92 -40.73 -46.93
CA CYS A 71 -33.12 -42.17 -46.96
C CYS A 71 -32.94 -42.74 -45.56
N ASN A 72 -33.79 -43.68 -45.18
CA ASN A 72 -33.53 -44.54 -44.04
C ASN A 72 -32.70 -45.76 -44.50
N ILE A 73 -31.44 -45.86 -44.11
CA ILE A 73 -30.55 -46.99 -44.49
C ILE A 73 -30.38 -48.02 -43.37
N GLY A 74 -30.91 -47.74 -42.18
CA GLY A 74 -30.78 -48.56 -40.98
C GLY A 74 -31.68 -49.79 -40.94
N THR A 75 -31.82 -50.37 -39.74
CA THR A 75 -32.62 -51.57 -39.50
C THR A 75 -34.03 -51.30 -38.99
N ASP A 76 -34.31 -50.09 -38.49
CA ASP A 76 -35.61 -49.70 -37.89
C ASP A 76 -36.19 -48.42 -38.53
N THR A 77 -37.46 -48.10 -38.25
CA THR A 77 -38.14 -46.93 -38.83
C THR A 77 -37.80 -45.63 -38.11
N LEU A 78 -37.44 -44.59 -38.86
CA LEU A 78 -37.24 -43.22 -38.36
C LEU A 78 -38.57 -42.52 -38.06
N LEU A 79 -38.59 -41.62 -37.07
CA LEU A 79 -39.70 -40.75 -36.70
C LEU A 79 -39.82 -39.53 -37.63
N TRP A 80 -41.06 -39.14 -37.95
CA TRP A 80 -41.36 -38.00 -38.82
C TRP A 80 -42.60 -37.22 -38.36
N ILE A 81 -42.68 -36.99 -37.05
CA ILE A 81 -43.84 -36.46 -36.35
C ILE A 81 -43.80 -34.92 -36.36
N SER A 82 -44.63 -34.32 -37.20
CA SER A 82 -44.57 -32.89 -37.56
C SER A 82 -44.97 -31.87 -36.49
N ASN A 83 -45.51 -32.33 -35.36
CA ASN A 83 -45.99 -31.48 -34.26
C ASN A 83 -45.22 -31.65 -32.94
N GLN A 84 -44.07 -32.33 -32.98
CA GLN A 84 -43.13 -32.55 -31.86
C GLN A 84 -41.69 -32.42 -32.38
N ASN A 85 -40.68 -32.40 -31.53
CA ASN A 85 -39.26 -32.46 -31.93
C ASN A 85 -38.81 -33.87 -32.39
N GLN A 86 -39.69 -34.62 -33.05
CA GLN A 86 -39.49 -36.01 -33.48
C GLN A 86 -39.60 -36.13 -35.01
N HIS A 87 -38.94 -35.22 -35.72
CA HIS A 87 -38.78 -35.21 -37.17
C HIS A 87 -37.39 -34.65 -37.51
N PRO A 88 -36.84 -34.88 -38.71
CA PRO A 88 -35.57 -34.28 -39.05
C PRO A 88 -35.68 -32.78 -39.32
N VAL A 89 -34.67 -32.04 -38.88
CA VAL A 89 -34.35 -30.69 -39.36
C VAL A 89 -33.21 -30.73 -40.36
N ILE A 90 -33.24 -29.84 -41.36
CA ILE A 90 -32.36 -29.91 -42.53
C ILE A 90 -31.67 -28.56 -42.76
N GLY A 91 -30.37 -28.50 -42.54
CA GLY A 91 -29.52 -27.38 -42.94
C GLY A 91 -29.03 -27.53 -44.38
N GLN A 92 -28.79 -26.40 -45.05
CA GLN A 92 -28.05 -26.34 -46.31
C GLN A 92 -26.84 -25.41 -46.16
N ASN A 93 -25.71 -25.81 -46.74
CA ASN A 93 -24.46 -25.04 -46.79
C ASN A 93 -23.97 -24.90 -48.23
N LEU A 94 -23.26 -23.81 -48.51
CA LEU A 94 -22.53 -23.61 -49.77
C LEU A 94 -21.05 -23.35 -49.47
N TYR A 95 -20.18 -24.06 -50.17
CA TYR A 95 -18.74 -23.96 -50.06
C TYR A 95 -18.11 -23.50 -51.39
N ARG A 96 -16.99 -22.78 -51.28
CA ARG A 96 -16.09 -22.40 -52.37
C ARG A 96 -14.73 -23.06 -52.15
N TRP A 97 -14.17 -23.63 -53.19
CA TRP A 97 -12.74 -23.95 -53.27
C TRP A 97 -12.09 -23.06 -54.34
N HIS A 98 -11.13 -22.24 -53.94
CA HIS A 98 -10.43 -21.30 -54.82
C HIS A 98 -9.00 -21.09 -54.31
N GLU A 99 -8.01 -21.10 -55.22
CA GLU A 99 -6.59 -20.86 -54.91
C GLU A 99 -6.03 -21.63 -53.70
N GLY A 100 -6.47 -22.88 -53.53
CA GLY A 100 -6.06 -23.79 -52.46
C GLY A 100 -6.91 -23.71 -51.18
N ARG A 101 -7.64 -22.62 -50.99
CA ARG A 101 -8.47 -22.31 -49.82
C ARG A 101 -9.86 -22.93 -49.94
N PHE A 102 -10.40 -23.46 -48.84
CA PHE A 102 -11.74 -24.07 -48.79
C PHE A 102 -12.61 -23.37 -47.73
N GLU A 103 -13.72 -22.77 -48.15
CA GLU A 103 -14.49 -21.82 -47.33
C GLU A 103 -15.99 -22.10 -47.42
N GLN A 104 -16.71 -21.97 -46.30
CA GLN A 104 -18.17 -21.92 -46.30
C GLN A 104 -18.65 -20.49 -46.58
N ILE A 105 -19.14 -20.25 -47.79
CA ILE A 105 -19.59 -18.93 -48.26
C ILE A 105 -21.10 -18.71 -48.11
N GLY A 106 -21.84 -19.70 -47.57
CA GLY A 106 -23.26 -19.54 -47.30
C GLY A 106 -23.85 -20.63 -46.41
N MET A 107 -24.91 -20.25 -45.69
CA MET A 107 -25.74 -21.13 -44.87
C MET A 107 -27.22 -20.81 -45.08
N SER A 108 -28.11 -21.74 -44.75
CA SER A 108 -29.57 -21.52 -44.64
C SER A 108 -30.08 -21.72 -43.21
N TRP A 109 -31.28 -21.22 -42.93
CA TRP A 109 -32.10 -21.74 -41.83
C TRP A 109 -32.55 -23.19 -42.10
N LEU A 110 -33.07 -23.83 -41.06
CA LEU A 110 -33.48 -25.24 -41.03
C LEU A 110 -34.83 -25.46 -41.70
N LYS A 111 -34.92 -26.43 -42.60
CA LYS A 111 -36.22 -26.99 -43.00
C LYS A 111 -36.66 -28.05 -42.00
N HIS A 112 -37.85 -27.88 -41.41
CA HIS A 112 -38.50 -28.94 -40.63
C HIS A 112 -39.21 -29.94 -41.54
N GLY A 113 -38.96 -31.23 -41.32
CA GLY A 113 -39.75 -32.33 -41.89
C GLY A 113 -41.20 -32.29 -41.38
N PHE A 114 -42.16 -32.59 -42.25
CA PHE A 114 -43.59 -32.51 -41.90
C PHE A 114 -44.43 -33.72 -42.34
N LEU A 115 -43.92 -34.54 -43.27
CA LEU A 115 -44.56 -35.77 -43.74
C LEU A 115 -43.51 -36.62 -44.46
N ALA A 116 -43.24 -37.83 -43.98
CA ALA A 116 -42.39 -38.77 -44.71
C ALA A 116 -43.15 -39.36 -45.91
N LEU A 117 -42.67 -39.11 -47.12
CA LEU A 117 -43.00 -39.95 -48.27
C LEU A 117 -42.20 -41.25 -48.22
N ALA A 118 -42.82 -42.34 -48.63
CA ALA A 118 -42.19 -43.66 -48.68
C ALA A 118 -41.86 -44.04 -50.14
N GLN A 119 -40.89 -43.34 -50.74
CA GLN A 119 -40.37 -43.66 -52.07
C GLN A 119 -39.17 -44.62 -51.98
N ASN A 120 -38.65 -45.07 -53.13
CA ASN A 120 -37.46 -45.93 -53.22
C ASN A 120 -36.33 -45.24 -54.00
N SER A 121 -36.24 -43.92 -53.94
CA SER A 121 -35.35 -43.10 -54.79
C SER A 121 -33.87 -43.36 -54.51
N CYS A 122 -33.54 -43.80 -53.29
CA CYS A 122 -32.18 -44.16 -52.90
C CYS A 122 -31.75 -45.57 -53.35
N GLY A 123 -32.70 -46.43 -53.75
CA GLY A 123 -32.46 -47.79 -54.25
C GLY A 123 -32.49 -48.92 -53.21
N CYS A 124 -32.88 -48.63 -51.96
CA CYS A 124 -32.67 -49.52 -50.81
C CYS A 124 -33.64 -50.70 -50.68
N GLY A 125 -34.85 -50.58 -51.21
CA GLY A 125 -35.93 -51.56 -50.99
C GLY A 125 -36.93 -51.10 -49.94
N CYS A 126 -37.62 -49.98 -50.21
CA CYS A 126 -38.56 -49.34 -49.30
C CYS A 126 -39.64 -50.26 -48.71
N ASN A 127 -39.62 -50.41 -47.38
CA ASN A 127 -40.68 -50.99 -46.56
C ASN A 127 -41.60 -49.89 -46.00
N ASN A 128 -42.68 -49.56 -46.73
CA ASN A 128 -43.54 -48.41 -46.44
C ASN A 128 -44.44 -48.61 -45.19
N PRO A 129 -44.33 -47.76 -44.13
CA PRO A 129 -45.13 -47.85 -42.92
C PRO A 129 -46.55 -47.26 -43.06
N GLY A 130 -46.85 -46.59 -44.18
CA GLY A 130 -48.21 -46.26 -44.62
C GLY A 130 -48.89 -45.05 -43.97
N ASN A 131 -48.27 -44.39 -42.98
CA ASN A 131 -48.89 -43.32 -42.20
C ASN A 131 -48.25 -41.91 -42.37
N GLY A 132 -47.07 -41.80 -43.00
CA GLY A 132 -46.34 -40.55 -43.20
C GLY A 132 -45.76 -39.89 -41.95
N ALA A 133 -45.96 -40.48 -40.76
CA ALA A 133 -45.34 -40.07 -39.50
C ALA A 133 -44.07 -40.87 -39.18
N LEU A 134 -43.68 -41.78 -40.07
CA LEU A 134 -42.50 -42.64 -40.01
C LEU A 134 -41.85 -42.73 -41.39
N LEU A 135 -40.52 -42.66 -41.48
CA LEU A 135 -39.79 -43.04 -42.68
C LEU A 135 -39.37 -44.51 -42.58
N GLY A 136 -39.95 -45.34 -43.45
CA GLY A 136 -39.75 -46.78 -43.48
C GLY A 136 -38.32 -47.21 -43.77
N ILE A 137 -37.95 -48.41 -43.31
CA ILE A 137 -36.66 -49.04 -43.61
C ILE A 137 -36.45 -49.09 -45.13
N GLY A 138 -35.33 -48.58 -45.63
CA GLY A 138 -35.03 -48.49 -47.06
C GLY A 138 -35.91 -47.51 -47.85
N CYS A 139 -36.76 -46.72 -47.20
CA CYS A 139 -37.58 -45.70 -47.85
C CYS A 139 -36.86 -44.35 -47.92
N SER A 140 -37.33 -43.51 -48.84
CA SER A 140 -36.78 -42.17 -49.07
C SER A 140 -37.85 -41.09 -49.15
N ASP A 141 -37.64 -39.96 -48.45
CA ASP A 141 -38.52 -38.79 -48.47
C ASP A 141 -37.85 -37.59 -49.18
N PRO A 142 -38.35 -37.18 -50.37
CA PRO A 142 -37.84 -36.03 -51.11
C PRO A 142 -38.59 -34.71 -50.84
N TYR A 143 -37.87 -33.73 -50.30
CA TYR A 143 -38.28 -32.32 -50.34
C TYR A 143 -37.72 -31.63 -51.58
N SER A 144 -38.56 -30.90 -52.30
CA SER A 144 -38.12 -30.08 -53.43
C SER A 144 -37.39 -28.81 -52.96
N SER A 145 -36.56 -28.22 -53.82
CA SER A 145 -35.93 -26.91 -53.55
C SER A 145 -36.95 -25.86 -53.10
N GLY A 146 -38.12 -25.80 -53.75
CA GLY A 146 -39.21 -24.91 -53.36
C GLY A 146 -39.77 -25.15 -51.95
N LEU A 147 -39.84 -26.40 -51.48
CA LEU A 147 -40.25 -26.72 -50.10
C LEU A 147 -39.16 -26.39 -49.08
N ASN A 148 -37.89 -26.52 -49.47
CA ASN A 148 -36.69 -26.21 -48.68
C ASN A 148 -36.36 -24.71 -48.63
N GLY A 149 -36.90 -23.90 -49.54
CA GLY A 149 -36.82 -22.42 -49.53
C GLY A 149 -38.16 -21.71 -49.24
N GLN A 150 -39.15 -22.45 -48.73
CA GLN A 150 -40.46 -21.92 -48.34
C GLN A 150 -40.37 -21.19 -47.00
N GLN A 151 -40.72 -19.90 -46.96
CA GLN A 151 -40.58 -19.07 -45.75
C GLN A 151 -41.36 -19.58 -44.53
N SER A 152 -42.53 -20.20 -44.74
CA SER A 152 -43.29 -20.87 -43.68
C SER A 152 -42.72 -22.25 -43.38
N GLY A 153 -42.23 -22.44 -42.15
CA GLY A 153 -41.62 -23.69 -41.67
C GLY A 153 -40.09 -23.76 -41.81
N LEU A 154 -39.43 -22.61 -41.96
CA LEU A 154 -37.99 -22.47 -41.71
C LEU A 154 -37.76 -21.94 -40.29
N GLY A 155 -37.03 -22.71 -39.46
CA GLY A 155 -36.56 -22.35 -38.12
C GLY A 155 -35.06 -22.03 -38.11
N PRO A 156 -34.54 -21.19 -37.21
CA PRO A 156 -33.11 -20.86 -37.16
C PRO A 156 -32.22 -22.07 -36.83
N ARG A 157 -30.94 -21.99 -37.19
CA ARG A 157 -29.92 -22.95 -36.77
C ARG A 157 -29.72 -22.99 -35.27
N SER A 158 -29.93 -21.88 -34.57
CA SER A 158 -29.90 -21.82 -33.10
C SER A 158 -30.91 -22.72 -32.38
N GLU A 159 -31.87 -23.33 -33.08
CA GLU A 159 -32.72 -24.38 -32.51
C GLU A 159 -32.00 -25.73 -32.34
N VAL A 160 -30.94 -26.02 -33.10
CA VAL A 160 -30.09 -27.21 -32.90
C VAL A 160 -29.14 -26.95 -31.72
N THR A 161 -29.56 -27.43 -30.56
CA THR A 161 -28.88 -27.17 -29.27
C THR A 161 -28.06 -28.36 -28.77
N ASP A 162 -28.35 -29.57 -29.25
CA ASP A 162 -27.63 -30.79 -28.88
C ASP A 162 -27.44 -31.72 -30.12
N PRO A 163 -26.68 -31.27 -31.14
CA PRO A 163 -26.50 -32.02 -32.39
C PRO A 163 -25.94 -33.44 -32.19
N ALA A 164 -25.11 -33.69 -31.18
CA ALA A 164 -24.51 -35.00 -30.93
C ALA A 164 -25.57 -36.06 -30.57
N ASN A 165 -26.63 -35.63 -29.87
CA ASN A 165 -27.77 -36.46 -29.47
C ASN A 165 -29.02 -36.19 -30.36
N GLY A 166 -28.86 -35.50 -31.49
CA GLY A 166 -29.93 -35.18 -32.43
C GLY A 166 -30.98 -34.18 -31.89
N GLY A 167 -30.66 -33.48 -30.81
CA GLY A 167 -31.56 -32.60 -30.07
C GLY A 167 -31.71 -31.21 -30.69
N TYR A 168 -32.96 -30.83 -30.93
CA TYR A 168 -33.34 -29.48 -31.36
C TYR A 168 -34.65 -29.03 -30.69
N LEU A 169 -34.87 -27.72 -30.65
CA LEU A 169 -36.04 -27.10 -30.04
C LEU A 169 -37.25 -27.09 -30.99
N TYR A 170 -38.44 -27.36 -30.44
CA TYR A 170 -39.71 -27.25 -31.15
C TYR A 170 -40.85 -26.91 -30.15
N PRO A 171 -41.86 -26.09 -30.49
CA PRO A 171 -42.06 -25.40 -31.77
C PRO A 171 -41.02 -24.31 -32.03
N ILE A 172 -40.94 -23.87 -33.30
CA ILE A 172 -40.02 -22.80 -33.74
C ILE A 172 -40.16 -21.58 -32.83
N ASN A 173 -39.09 -21.19 -32.13
CA ASN A 173 -39.13 -20.21 -31.05
C ASN A 173 -38.71 -18.80 -31.51
N LEU A 174 -38.00 -18.70 -32.63
CA LEU A 174 -37.49 -17.46 -33.20
C LEU A 174 -38.10 -17.25 -34.59
N ASN A 175 -39.09 -16.35 -34.68
CA ASN A 175 -39.83 -16.09 -35.92
C ASN A 175 -39.86 -14.60 -36.29
N PRO A 176 -38.69 -13.93 -36.46
CA PRO A 176 -38.60 -12.51 -36.82
C PRO A 176 -39.28 -12.20 -38.17
N PRO A 177 -39.83 -10.99 -38.36
CA PRO A 177 -40.50 -10.60 -39.61
C PRO A 177 -39.61 -10.76 -40.84
N ASN A 178 -40.19 -11.19 -41.95
CA ASN A 178 -39.47 -11.37 -43.20
C ASN A 178 -39.04 -10.03 -43.80
N THR A 179 -37.74 -9.75 -43.84
CA THR A 179 -37.16 -8.47 -44.30
C THR A 179 -36.99 -8.38 -45.81
N ASP A 180 -36.66 -9.49 -46.49
CA ASP A 180 -36.26 -9.48 -47.90
C ASP A 180 -36.30 -10.88 -48.56
N LEU A 181 -35.93 -10.96 -49.84
CA LEU A 181 -35.98 -12.19 -50.63
C LEU A 181 -34.97 -13.26 -50.20
N THR A 182 -33.91 -12.87 -49.47
CA THR A 182 -32.82 -13.74 -48.97
C THR A 182 -33.06 -14.29 -47.58
N PHE A 183 -33.98 -13.69 -46.83
CA PHE A 183 -34.30 -14.05 -45.46
C PHE A 183 -34.53 -15.57 -45.28
N ARG A 184 -33.91 -16.18 -44.27
CA ARG A 184 -33.94 -17.62 -43.92
C ARG A 184 -33.40 -18.61 -44.97
N ARG A 185 -33.17 -18.20 -46.21
CA ARG A 185 -32.73 -19.07 -47.31
C ARG A 185 -31.23 -19.27 -47.28
N LEU A 186 -30.72 -20.16 -48.14
CA LEU A 186 -29.28 -20.32 -48.36
C LEU A 186 -28.71 -19.01 -48.93
N ARG A 187 -28.11 -18.19 -48.07
CA ARG A 187 -27.68 -16.81 -48.36
C ARG A 187 -26.18 -16.78 -48.62
N VAL A 188 -25.77 -16.04 -49.65
CA VAL A 188 -24.39 -15.98 -50.17
C VAL A 188 -24.08 -14.54 -50.58
N ASN A 189 -22.88 -14.01 -50.28
CA ASN A 189 -22.52 -12.67 -50.78
C ASN A 189 -22.42 -12.66 -52.31
N ALA A 190 -22.78 -11.53 -52.94
CA ALA A 190 -22.63 -11.35 -54.38
C ALA A 190 -21.17 -11.37 -54.86
N SER A 191 -20.21 -11.07 -53.98
CA SER A 191 -18.78 -11.20 -54.25
C SER A 191 -18.32 -12.65 -54.34
N ASP A 192 -18.88 -13.54 -53.52
CA ASP A 192 -18.34 -14.91 -53.37
C ASP A 192 -18.74 -15.85 -54.50
N ASN A 193 -19.80 -15.52 -55.24
CA ASN A 193 -20.22 -16.22 -56.44
C ASN A 193 -20.05 -15.40 -57.73
N ASP A 194 -19.28 -14.30 -57.69
CA ASP A 194 -18.96 -13.56 -58.91
C ASP A 194 -17.87 -14.28 -59.72
N PRO A 195 -18.14 -14.69 -60.97
CA PRO A 195 -17.17 -15.43 -61.79
C PRO A 195 -15.99 -14.58 -62.27
N ASN A 196 -16.05 -13.25 -62.18
CA ASN A 196 -14.92 -12.36 -62.51
C ASN A 196 -13.95 -12.21 -61.34
N LEU A 197 -14.45 -12.29 -60.10
CA LEU A 197 -13.63 -12.24 -58.89
C LEU A 197 -13.05 -13.62 -58.54
N ASN A 198 -13.84 -14.68 -58.71
CA ASN A 198 -13.51 -16.05 -58.31
C ASN A 198 -13.23 -16.93 -59.54
N ALA A 199 -12.39 -16.44 -60.46
CA ALA A 199 -12.08 -17.15 -61.70
C ALA A 199 -11.41 -18.50 -61.39
N GLY A 200 -12.01 -19.60 -61.86
CA GLY A 200 -11.52 -20.96 -61.62
C GLY A 200 -12.00 -21.62 -60.32
N ALA A 201 -12.83 -20.94 -59.51
CA ALA A 201 -13.39 -21.52 -58.29
C ALA A 201 -14.35 -22.70 -58.58
N LEU A 202 -14.29 -23.72 -57.73
CA LEU A 202 -15.31 -24.79 -57.66
C LEU A 202 -16.27 -24.51 -56.51
N TYR A 203 -17.53 -24.89 -56.68
CA TYR A 203 -18.58 -24.70 -55.68
C TYR A 203 -19.24 -26.03 -55.32
N PHE A 204 -19.60 -26.18 -54.06
CA PHE A 204 -20.23 -27.39 -53.53
C PHE A 204 -21.38 -27.00 -52.62
N VAL A 205 -22.53 -27.64 -52.80
CA VAL A 205 -23.68 -27.49 -51.91
C VAL A 205 -23.86 -28.77 -51.10
N GLU A 206 -24.26 -28.60 -49.85
CA GLU A 206 -24.44 -29.67 -48.87
C GLU A 206 -25.86 -29.64 -48.31
N GLY A 207 -26.40 -30.81 -48.00
CA GLY A 207 -27.54 -30.97 -47.10
C GLY A 207 -27.11 -31.76 -45.87
N HIS A 208 -27.56 -31.33 -44.69
CA HIS A 208 -27.19 -31.91 -43.40
C HIS A 208 -28.45 -32.10 -42.56
N TYR A 209 -28.70 -33.33 -42.11
CA TYR A 209 -29.89 -33.69 -41.33
C TYR A 209 -29.54 -33.83 -39.84
N VAL A 210 -30.50 -33.52 -38.96
CA VAL A 210 -30.43 -33.84 -37.52
C VAL A 210 -31.76 -34.45 -37.11
N THR A 211 -31.77 -35.62 -36.49
CA THR A 211 -32.97 -36.24 -35.89
C THR A 211 -32.61 -37.02 -34.62
N PRO A 212 -33.43 -37.00 -33.55
CA PRO A 212 -33.04 -37.58 -32.25
C PRO A 212 -32.84 -39.10 -32.25
N ASP A 213 -33.57 -39.83 -33.10
CA ASP A 213 -33.63 -41.29 -33.12
C ASP A 213 -32.50 -41.94 -33.94
N ASP A 214 -31.97 -41.23 -34.93
CA ASP A 214 -30.70 -41.51 -35.63
C ASP A 214 -29.50 -41.37 -34.68
N ALA A 215 -29.45 -40.26 -33.94
CA ALA A 215 -28.40 -39.99 -32.97
C ALA A 215 -28.46 -40.94 -31.76
N ALA A 216 -29.66 -41.24 -31.24
CA ALA A 216 -29.84 -42.23 -30.17
C ALA A 216 -29.49 -43.68 -30.59
N ALA A 217 -29.44 -43.95 -31.90
CA ALA A 217 -28.95 -45.21 -32.46
C ALA A 217 -27.42 -45.21 -32.72
N GLY A 218 -26.76 -44.05 -32.56
CA GLY A 218 -25.32 -43.89 -32.75
C GLY A 218 -24.90 -43.55 -34.18
N ASN A 219 -25.84 -43.14 -35.06
CA ASN A 219 -25.60 -43.05 -36.50
C ASN A 219 -25.34 -41.62 -37.03
N ALA A 220 -25.40 -40.61 -36.16
CA ALA A 220 -25.40 -39.18 -36.53
C ALA A 220 -24.12 -38.62 -37.19
N HIS A 221 -23.15 -39.46 -37.55
CA HIS A 221 -21.91 -39.07 -38.26
C HIS A 221 -21.99 -39.24 -39.79
N ASN A 222 -23.08 -39.82 -40.34
CA ASN A 222 -23.24 -40.06 -41.79
C ASN A 222 -24.37 -39.24 -42.45
N ASN A 223 -25.09 -38.41 -41.68
CA ASN A 223 -26.35 -37.75 -42.08
C ASN A 223 -26.17 -36.48 -42.94
N CYS A 224 -24.98 -36.32 -43.54
CA CYS A 224 -24.58 -35.18 -44.34
C CYS A 224 -24.09 -35.63 -45.74
N SER A 225 -24.34 -34.84 -46.79
CA SER A 225 -23.90 -35.17 -48.16
C SER A 225 -23.74 -33.93 -49.02
N TYR A 226 -22.73 -33.92 -49.90
CA TYR A 226 -22.46 -32.79 -50.80
C TYR A 226 -22.66 -33.13 -52.30
N ARG A 227 -22.80 -32.09 -53.12
CA ARG A 227 -22.87 -32.17 -54.59
C ARG A 227 -22.23 -30.92 -55.21
N SER A 228 -21.51 -31.07 -56.31
CA SER A 228 -20.90 -29.95 -57.03
C SER A 228 -21.98 -29.04 -57.64
N ALA A 229 -21.70 -27.74 -57.71
CA ALA A 229 -22.56 -26.73 -58.29
C ALA A 229 -21.78 -25.74 -59.17
N VAL A 230 -22.51 -25.06 -60.06
CA VAL A 230 -22.03 -23.92 -60.84
C VAL A 230 -23.08 -22.80 -60.85
N PHE A 231 -22.64 -21.56 -61.03
CA PHE A 231 -23.50 -20.38 -61.13
C PHE A 231 -23.54 -19.83 -62.55
N SER A 232 -24.70 -19.34 -62.99
CA SER A 232 -24.80 -18.65 -64.29
C SER A 232 -24.08 -17.30 -64.26
N THR A 233 -23.38 -16.97 -65.35
CA THR A 233 -22.58 -15.74 -65.48
C THR A 233 -23.43 -14.46 -65.67
N ASN A 234 -24.73 -14.61 -65.91
CA ASN A 234 -25.70 -13.52 -65.98
C ASN A 234 -26.10 -13.00 -64.58
N ALA A 235 -26.80 -11.86 -64.53
CA ALA A 235 -27.14 -11.18 -63.28
C ALA A 235 -28.02 -11.98 -62.31
N SER A 236 -28.70 -13.06 -62.75
CA SER A 236 -29.50 -13.90 -61.86
C SER A 236 -28.67 -14.88 -61.02
N ARG A 237 -27.38 -15.08 -61.33
CA ARG A 237 -26.45 -16.03 -60.66
C ARG A 237 -27.14 -17.34 -60.28
N ALA A 238 -27.85 -17.96 -61.24
CA ALA A 238 -28.68 -19.13 -60.99
C ALA A 238 -27.80 -20.36 -60.76
N MET A 239 -28.02 -21.06 -59.64
CA MET A 239 -27.25 -22.25 -59.26
C MET A 239 -27.73 -23.48 -60.02
N THR A 240 -26.81 -24.32 -60.49
CA THR A 240 -27.08 -25.61 -61.17
C THR A 240 -26.16 -26.69 -60.62
N LEU A 241 -26.66 -27.89 -60.38
CA LEU A 241 -25.88 -29.02 -59.82
C LEU A 241 -25.16 -29.79 -60.94
N THR A 242 -23.89 -30.16 -60.72
CA THR A 242 -22.94 -30.57 -61.79
C THR A 242 -22.11 -31.83 -61.49
N SER A 243 -22.64 -32.75 -60.69
CA SER A 243 -22.08 -34.09 -60.45
C SER A 243 -23.17 -35.04 -59.91
N SER A 244 -22.83 -36.25 -59.47
CA SER A 244 -23.69 -37.02 -58.54
C SER A 244 -23.53 -36.50 -57.11
N THR A 245 -24.54 -36.68 -56.26
CA THR A 245 -24.37 -36.48 -54.81
C THR A 245 -23.35 -37.48 -54.27
N GLN A 246 -22.36 -37.01 -53.52
CA GLN A 246 -21.51 -37.86 -52.70
C GLN A 246 -22.24 -38.10 -51.38
N ARG A 247 -22.72 -39.33 -51.19
CA ARG A 247 -23.57 -39.71 -50.05
C ARG A 247 -22.71 -39.94 -48.82
N GLN A 248 -23.24 -39.58 -47.64
CA GLN A 248 -22.59 -39.76 -46.34
C GLN A 248 -21.22 -39.05 -46.23
N GLN A 249 -21.02 -37.97 -46.99
CA GLN A 249 -19.78 -37.19 -47.01
C GLN A 249 -20.09 -35.70 -46.80
N PRO A 250 -19.57 -35.06 -45.72
CA PRO A 250 -19.77 -33.64 -45.48
C PRO A 250 -19.06 -32.78 -46.53
N GLY A 251 -19.45 -31.51 -46.63
CA GLY A 251 -18.92 -30.59 -47.64
C GLY A 251 -17.41 -30.43 -47.62
N ILE A 252 -16.76 -30.52 -46.45
CA ILE A 252 -15.30 -30.50 -46.32
C ILE A 252 -14.59 -31.64 -47.07
N GLN A 253 -15.25 -32.79 -47.26
CA GLN A 253 -14.72 -33.90 -48.08
C GLN A 253 -14.48 -33.47 -49.54
N ALA A 254 -15.27 -32.51 -50.05
CA ALA A 254 -15.10 -31.97 -51.39
C ALA A 254 -13.72 -31.33 -51.61
N TRP A 255 -13.05 -30.88 -50.55
CA TRP A 255 -11.69 -30.35 -50.64
C TRP A 255 -10.69 -31.46 -51.03
N GLN A 256 -10.70 -32.58 -50.30
CA GLN A 256 -9.82 -33.72 -50.57
C GLN A 256 -10.16 -34.45 -51.88
N ASP A 257 -11.45 -34.56 -52.21
CA ASP A 257 -11.90 -35.18 -53.47
C ASP A 257 -11.45 -34.43 -54.73
N ASN A 258 -11.18 -33.12 -54.62
CA ASN A 258 -10.66 -32.29 -55.72
C ASN A 258 -9.16 -31.99 -55.60
N ASP A 259 -8.58 -32.16 -54.40
CA ASP A 259 -7.16 -31.94 -54.11
C ASP A 259 -6.60 -33.05 -53.19
N PRO A 260 -6.09 -34.17 -53.76
CA PRO A 260 -5.63 -35.32 -52.99
C PRO A 260 -4.41 -35.08 -52.08
N ALA A 261 -3.86 -33.85 -52.05
CA ALA A 261 -2.84 -33.45 -51.09
C ALA A 261 -3.43 -32.93 -49.76
N VAL A 262 -4.75 -32.73 -49.68
CA VAL A 262 -5.47 -32.39 -48.46
C VAL A 262 -5.58 -33.62 -47.57
N THR A 263 -5.27 -33.45 -46.29
CA THR A 263 -5.51 -34.46 -45.25
C THR A 263 -6.73 -34.03 -44.44
N LEU A 264 -7.64 -34.98 -44.16
CA LEU A 264 -8.77 -34.78 -43.25
C LEU A 264 -8.54 -35.66 -42.02
N ILE A 265 -8.79 -35.11 -40.84
CA ILE A 265 -8.65 -35.77 -39.54
C ILE A 265 -9.95 -35.57 -38.76
N GLU A 266 -10.42 -36.66 -38.18
CA GLU A 266 -11.63 -36.72 -37.36
C GLU A 266 -11.24 -36.77 -35.89
N THR A 267 -11.93 -35.98 -35.06
CA THR A 267 -11.89 -36.12 -33.60
C THR A 267 -13.32 -36.28 -33.08
N VAL A 268 -13.48 -37.21 -32.13
CA VAL A 268 -14.76 -37.44 -31.44
C VAL A 268 -14.64 -36.91 -30.02
N ASP A 269 -15.42 -35.89 -29.72
CA ASP A 269 -15.47 -35.24 -28.42
C ASP A 269 -16.21 -36.13 -27.38
N ALA A 270 -16.09 -35.80 -26.09
CA ALA A 270 -16.65 -36.60 -25.00
C ALA A 270 -18.19 -36.65 -24.93
N ASP A 271 -18.89 -35.89 -25.78
CA ASP A 271 -20.33 -35.95 -26.03
C ASP A 271 -20.72 -36.88 -27.20
N ASN A 272 -19.74 -37.62 -27.76
CA ASN A 272 -19.83 -38.39 -29.02
C ASN A 272 -20.03 -37.53 -30.28
N GLY A 273 -19.76 -36.23 -30.17
CA GLY A 273 -19.76 -35.27 -31.27
C GLY A 273 -18.53 -35.37 -32.15
N LEU A 274 -18.72 -35.33 -33.48
CA LEU A 274 -17.65 -35.35 -34.47
C LEU A 274 -17.28 -33.92 -34.90
N VAL A 275 -15.97 -33.63 -34.90
CA VAL A 275 -15.36 -32.46 -35.52
C VAL A 275 -14.32 -32.94 -36.53
N ILE A 276 -14.27 -32.32 -37.71
CA ILE A 276 -13.36 -32.67 -38.80
C ILE A 276 -12.44 -31.49 -39.08
N LEU A 277 -11.13 -31.70 -38.97
CA LEU A 277 -10.11 -30.75 -39.41
C LEU A 277 -9.51 -31.22 -40.74
N GLY A 278 -9.65 -30.41 -41.78
CA GLY A 278 -8.89 -30.53 -43.02
C GLY A 278 -7.67 -29.63 -43.02
N TYR A 279 -6.56 -30.07 -43.61
CA TYR A 279 -5.40 -29.22 -43.84
C TYR A 279 -4.63 -29.56 -45.12
N LYS A 280 -3.89 -28.57 -45.62
CA LYS A 280 -2.92 -28.70 -46.70
C LYS A 280 -1.73 -27.76 -46.50
N VAL A 281 -0.54 -28.24 -46.85
CA VAL A 281 0.69 -27.42 -46.91
C VAL A 281 1.20 -27.37 -48.34
N THR A 282 1.56 -26.18 -48.82
CA THR A 282 2.07 -25.95 -50.17
C THR A 282 3.43 -25.25 -50.12
N ASP A 283 4.46 -25.87 -50.68
CA ASP A 283 5.77 -25.24 -50.88
C ASP A 283 5.68 -24.14 -51.96
N LEU A 284 6.07 -22.92 -51.59
CA LEU A 284 6.09 -21.74 -52.48
C LEU A 284 7.49 -21.49 -53.08
N GLY A 285 8.50 -22.27 -52.67
CA GLY A 285 9.90 -22.04 -52.96
C GLY A 285 10.54 -20.99 -52.04
N GLY A 286 11.88 -20.94 -52.06
CA GLY A 286 12.64 -19.98 -51.25
C GLY A 286 12.57 -20.22 -49.73
N GLY A 287 12.11 -21.40 -49.29
CA GLY A 287 11.89 -21.73 -47.88
C GLY A 287 10.52 -21.27 -47.33
N GLN A 288 9.64 -20.74 -48.17
CA GLN A 288 8.29 -20.33 -47.75
C GLN A 288 7.26 -21.41 -48.06
N HIS A 289 6.36 -21.64 -47.10
CA HIS A 289 5.29 -22.63 -47.18
C HIS A 289 3.95 -21.98 -46.80
N ALA A 290 2.93 -22.16 -47.64
CA ALA A 290 1.55 -21.79 -47.31
C ALA A 290 0.85 -22.92 -46.56
N TYR A 291 0.22 -22.59 -45.45
CA TYR A 291 -0.57 -23.51 -44.61
C TYR A 291 -2.04 -23.10 -44.70
N GLU A 292 -2.88 -24.10 -44.98
CA GLU A 292 -4.34 -23.97 -45.09
C GLU A 292 -5.00 -24.96 -44.14
N TYR A 293 -5.93 -24.48 -43.32
CA TYR A 293 -6.71 -25.29 -42.39
C TYR A 293 -8.20 -24.97 -42.55
N ALA A 294 -9.06 -25.98 -42.38
CA ALA A 294 -10.51 -25.82 -42.32
C ALA A 294 -11.06 -26.73 -41.23
N ILE A 295 -11.81 -26.19 -40.27
CA ILE A 295 -12.41 -26.94 -39.17
C ILE A 295 -13.92 -26.90 -39.34
N PHE A 296 -14.52 -28.07 -39.52
CA PHE A 296 -15.96 -28.27 -39.67
C PHE A 296 -16.51 -29.02 -38.44
N ASN A 297 -17.46 -28.40 -37.76
CA ASN A 297 -18.23 -29.11 -36.73
C ASN A 297 -19.36 -29.90 -37.41
N MET A 298 -19.19 -31.22 -37.49
CA MET A 298 -20.21 -32.11 -38.02
C MET A 298 -21.39 -32.17 -37.06
N ASN A 299 -21.19 -32.62 -35.82
CA ASN A 299 -22.26 -32.71 -34.82
C ASN A 299 -21.81 -32.61 -33.35
N SER A 300 -20.67 -31.98 -33.05
CA SER A 300 -20.28 -31.67 -31.66
C SER A 300 -21.19 -30.64 -31.02
N THR A 301 -21.83 -31.03 -29.90
CA THR A 301 -22.63 -30.17 -29.03
C THR A 301 -21.73 -29.22 -28.25
N ARG A 302 -20.54 -29.71 -27.86
CA ARG A 302 -19.48 -28.90 -27.22
C ARG A 302 -19.06 -27.70 -28.05
N ALA A 303 -18.98 -27.86 -29.38
CA ALA A 303 -18.52 -26.87 -30.36
C ALA A 303 -17.06 -26.38 -30.13
N VAL A 304 -16.46 -25.74 -31.12
CA VAL A 304 -15.05 -25.28 -31.03
C VAL A 304 -14.98 -23.76 -30.81
N ALA A 305 -14.25 -23.34 -29.77
CA ALA A 305 -14.01 -21.95 -29.41
C ALA A 305 -12.62 -21.42 -29.78
N SER A 306 -11.64 -22.32 -29.90
CA SER A 306 -10.27 -21.96 -30.28
C SER A 306 -9.60 -23.04 -31.11
N PHE A 307 -8.65 -22.63 -31.94
CA PHE A 307 -7.72 -23.49 -32.66
C PHE A 307 -6.31 -23.01 -32.36
N GLU A 308 -5.45 -23.91 -31.91
CA GLU A 308 -4.10 -23.61 -31.44
C GLU A 308 -3.11 -24.65 -31.94
N MET A 309 -1.91 -24.23 -32.34
CA MET A 309 -0.81 -25.14 -32.67
C MET A 309 0.54 -24.60 -32.18
N PRO A 310 1.48 -25.48 -31.78
CA PRO A 310 2.86 -25.09 -31.53
C PRO A 310 3.50 -24.45 -32.76
N LEU A 311 4.32 -23.43 -32.52
CA LEU A 311 5.06 -22.67 -33.53
C LEU A 311 6.52 -22.59 -33.11
N ALA A 312 7.41 -23.23 -33.87
CA ALA A 312 8.83 -23.33 -33.50
C ALA A 312 9.52 -21.96 -33.43
N GLY A 313 10.57 -21.86 -32.59
CA GLY A 313 11.40 -20.67 -32.52
C GLY A 313 12.02 -20.30 -33.86
N GLY A 314 11.98 -19.03 -34.25
CA GLY A 314 12.50 -18.54 -35.54
C GLY A 314 11.52 -18.62 -36.72
N VAL A 315 10.30 -19.15 -36.52
CA VAL A 315 9.25 -19.10 -37.54
C VAL A 315 8.65 -17.68 -37.63
N SER A 316 8.77 -17.06 -38.80
CA SER A 316 8.09 -15.81 -39.16
C SER A 316 6.84 -16.10 -39.99
N LEU A 317 5.72 -15.48 -39.63
CA LEU A 317 4.43 -15.65 -40.31
C LEU A 317 4.06 -14.39 -41.11
N SER A 318 3.33 -14.59 -42.22
CA SER A 318 2.81 -13.53 -43.07
C SER A 318 1.49 -13.95 -43.73
N THR A 319 0.72 -12.99 -44.24
CA THR A 319 -0.59 -13.24 -44.90
C THR A 319 -1.51 -14.10 -44.01
N ILE A 320 -1.60 -13.73 -42.72
CA ILE A 320 -2.44 -14.42 -41.75
C ILE A 320 -3.89 -13.99 -41.97
N GLU A 321 -4.73 -14.94 -42.34
CA GLU A 321 -6.12 -14.71 -42.71
C GLU A 321 -7.04 -15.78 -42.11
N SER A 322 -8.31 -15.42 -41.89
CA SER A 322 -9.36 -16.34 -41.47
C SER A 322 -10.64 -16.08 -42.30
N HIS A 323 -11.50 -17.08 -42.42
CA HIS A 323 -12.82 -16.95 -43.02
C HIS A 323 -13.87 -17.64 -42.14
N HIS A 324 -14.96 -16.92 -41.86
CA HIS A 324 -16.07 -17.37 -41.02
C HIS A 324 -17.40 -17.12 -41.74
N PRO A 325 -18.36 -18.05 -41.72
CA PRO A 325 -19.66 -17.86 -42.34
C PRO A 325 -20.55 -16.96 -41.46
N ASN A 326 -21.24 -15.99 -42.07
CA ASN A 326 -22.08 -15.05 -41.33
C ASN A 326 -23.45 -15.64 -40.98
N TYR A 327 -23.84 -15.55 -39.70
CA TYR A 327 -25.21 -15.77 -39.26
C TYR A 327 -26.11 -14.63 -39.75
N HIS A 328 -27.38 -14.93 -40.04
CA HIS A 328 -28.28 -13.96 -40.67
C HIS A 328 -29.75 -14.18 -40.31
N SER A 329 -30.60 -13.24 -40.73
CA SER A 329 -32.06 -13.29 -40.53
C SER A 329 -32.54 -13.28 -39.08
N GLY A 330 -31.70 -12.79 -38.16
CA GLY A 330 -32.03 -12.63 -36.74
C GLY A 330 -31.60 -13.78 -35.85
N GLU A 331 -30.76 -14.71 -36.34
CA GLU A 331 -30.00 -15.65 -35.49
C GLU A 331 -29.34 -14.90 -34.32
N PRO A 332 -29.30 -15.49 -33.11
CA PRO A 332 -28.71 -14.85 -31.93
C PRO A 332 -27.18 -14.87 -31.94
N TYR A 333 -26.56 -15.74 -32.75
CA TYR A 333 -25.11 -15.95 -32.75
C TYR A 333 -24.34 -14.82 -33.44
N SER A 334 -23.27 -14.38 -32.78
CA SER A 334 -22.31 -13.42 -33.29
C SER A 334 -21.63 -13.94 -34.56
N SER A 335 -21.35 -13.01 -35.49
CA SER A 335 -20.52 -13.26 -36.68
C SER A 335 -19.15 -12.58 -36.60
N THR A 336 -18.72 -12.15 -35.41
CA THR A 336 -17.40 -11.51 -35.21
C THR A 336 -16.27 -12.46 -35.63
N PRO A 337 -15.37 -12.07 -36.55
CA PRO A 337 -14.25 -12.90 -36.98
C PRO A 337 -13.29 -13.26 -35.85
N TRP A 338 -12.59 -14.40 -35.96
CA TRP A 338 -11.52 -14.76 -35.03
C TRP A 338 -10.22 -14.08 -35.47
N SER A 339 -9.61 -13.31 -34.59
CA SER A 339 -8.28 -12.75 -34.77
C SER A 339 -7.20 -13.78 -34.45
N ALA A 340 -6.08 -13.72 -35.17
CA ALA A 340 -4.90 -14.52 -34.86
C ALA A 340 -4.11 -13.88 -33.71
N THR A 341 -3.66 -14.71 -32.78
CA THR A 341 -2.73 -14.34 -31.72
C THR A 341 -1.48 -15.19 -31.86
N GLN A 342 -0.32 -14.54 -32.03
CA GLN A 342 0.97 -15.21 -32.03
C GLN A 342 1.67 -14.93 -30.70
N THR A 343 2.00 -15.99 -29.96
CA THR A 343 2.82 -15.91 -28.74
C THR A 343 4.09 -16.73 -28.93
N ALA A 344 5.06 -16.59 -28.03
CA ALA A 344 6.31 -17.33 -28.17
C ALA A 344 6.08 -18.83 -27.96
N GLY A 345 6.28 -19.61 -29.03
CA GLY A 345 6.01 -21.06 -29.06
C GLY A 345 4.65 -21.49 -29.63
N VAL A 346 3.71 -20.57 -29.92
CA VAL A 346 2.31 -20.91 -30.30
C VAL A 346 1.69 -19.89 -31.26
N ILE A 347 0.88 -20.36 -32.22
CA ILE A 347 -0.16 -19.53 -32.87
C ILE A 347 -1.55 -20.07 -32.56
N SER A 348 -2.48 -19.16 -32.24
CA SER A 348 -3.88 -19.48 -31.96
C SER A 348 -4.87 -18.50 -32.59
N TRP A 349 -6.11 -18.97 -32.74
CA TRP A 349 -7.29 -18.16 -33.03
C TRP A 349 -8.37 -18.55 -32.03
N ALA A 350 -9.13 -17.58 -31.52
CA ALA A 350 -10.21 -17.85 -30.58
C ALA A 350 -11.37 -16.86 -30.71
N THR A 351 -12.54 -17.29 -30.26
CA THR A 351 -13.67 -16.41 -29.91
C THR A 351 -13.74 -16.20 -28.39
N GLN A 352 -14.65 -15.32 -27.94
CA GLN A 352 -14.97 -15.18 -26.52
C GLN A 352 -15.47 -16.52 -25.95
N THR A 353 -15.14 -16.80 -24.70
CA THR A 353 -15.61 -18.03 -24.02
C THR A 353 -17.13 -18.00 -23.81
N SER A 354 -17.76 -19.16 -23.66
CA SER A 354 -19.21 -19.25 -23.39
C SER A 354 -19.65 -18.60 -22.08
N ALA A 355 -18.72 -18.35 -21.14
CA ALA A 355 -18.97 -17.59 -19.93
C ALA A 355 -18.98 -16.05 -20.16
N GLN A 356 -18.28 -15.57 -21.19
CA GLN A 356 -18.24 -14.16 -21.57
C GLN A 356 -19.38 -13.81 -22.53
N ASP A 357 -19.63 -14.64 -23.53
CA ASP A 357 -20.78 -14.53 -24.43
C ASP A 357 -21.23 -15.93 -24.89
N VAL A 358 -22.43 -16.34 -24.47
CA VAL A 358 -23.07 -17.60 -24.89
C VAL A 358 -23.35 -17.65 -26.40
N ASN A 359 -23.46 -16.48 -27.03
CA ASN A 359 -23.72 -16.30 -28.46
C ASN A 359 -22.44 -16.06 -29.29
N ALA A 360 -21.25 -16.17 -28.69
CA ALA A 360 -19.99 -15.95 -29.40
C ALA A 360 -19.86 -16.85 -30.64
N ASN A 361 -19.02 -16.45 -31.57
CA ASN A 361 -18.88 -17.05 -32.90
C ASN A 361 -18.11 -18.38 -32.88
N ALA A 362 -18.55 -19.35 -32.08
CA ALA A 362 -18.00 -20.70 -32.04
C ALA A 362 -18.28 -21.47 -33.35
N ILE A 363 -17.46 -22.49 -33.64
CA ILE A 363 -17.73 -23.45 -34.73
C ILE A 363 -18.84 -24.39 -34.25
N ARG A 364 -20.09 -23.98 -34.47
CA ARG A 364 -21.31 -24.69 -34.08
C ARG A 364 -21.72 -25.69 -35.16
N TRP A 365 -22.73 -26.50 -34.87
CA TRP A 365 -23.25 -27.51 -35.79
C TRP A 365 -23.36 -27.00 -37.23
N SER A 366 -22.79 -27.78 -38.16
CA SER A 366 -22.88 -27.53 -39.60
C SER A 366 -22.29 -26.18 -40.03
N THR A 367 -21.26 -25.68 -39.32
CA THR A 367 -20.40 -24.57 -39.77
C THR A 367 -18.92 -24.97 -39.91
N LEU A 368 -18.22 -24.30 -40.83
CA LEU A 368 -16.81 -24.49 -41.17
C LEU A 368 -16.07 -23.14 -41.08
N HIS A 369 -15.01 -23.07 -40.26
CA HIS A 369 -14.10 -21.93 -40.22
C HIS A 369 -12.77 -22.31 -40.90
N ASN A 370 -12.20 -21.40 -41.70
CA ASN A 370 -10.91 -21.61 -42.38
C ASN A 370 -9.85 -20.62 -41.86
N PHE A 371 -8.61 -21.07 -41.83
CA PHE A 371 -7.44 -20.34 -41.33
C PHE A 371 -6.27 -20.56 -42.30
N ARG A 372 -5.58 -19.48 -42.68
CA ARG A 372 -4.49 -19.47 -43.66
C ARG A 372 -3.33 -18.62 -43.17
N PHE A 373 -2.11 -19.03 -43.45
CA PHE A 373 -0.91 -18.19 -43.34
C PHE A 373 0.25 -18.72 -44.20
N ILE A 374 1.28 -17.90 -44.41
CA ILE A 374 2.56 -18.28 -45.01
C ILE A 374 3.63 -18.23 -43.93
N ALA A 375 4.47 -19.27 -43.84
CA ALA A 375 5.59 -19.36 -42.91
C ALA A 375 6.93 -19.61 -43.63
N ASN A 376 8.03 -19.14 -43.06
CA ASN A 376 9.41 -19.36 -43.51
C ASN A 376 9.99 -20.75 -43.12
N ALA A 377 9.15 -21.73 -42.78
CA ALA A 377 9.57 -23.01 -42.24
C ALA A 377 8.78 -24.19 -42.83
N PRO A 378 9.44 -25.35 -43.05
CA PRO A 378 8.81 -26.55 -43.60
C PRO A 378 7.83 -27.21 -42.62
N PRO A 379 6.94 -28.09 -43.12
CA PRO A 379 6.00 -28.81 -42.27
C PRO A 379 6.65 -29.98 -41.54
N THR A 380 6.34 -30.14 -40.25
CA THR A 380 6.42 -31.43 -39.55
C THR A 380 5.12 -31.70 -38.79
N VAL A 381 4.99 -32.91 -38.25
CA VAL A 381 3.82 -33.32 -37.48
C VAL A 381 3.91 -32.70 -36.08
N VAL A 382 2.91 -31.88 -35.72
CA VAL A 382 2.73 -31.34 -34.36
C VAL A 382 1.33 -31.67 -33.87
N THR A 383 1.16 -31.79 -32.56
CA THR A 383 -0.16 -31.91 -31.95
C THR A 383 -0.77 -30.50 -31.78
N ALA A 384 -1.89 -30.26 -32.45
CA ALA A 384 -2.71 -29.06 -32.31
C ALA A 384 -3.90 -29.30 -31.36
N THR A 385 -4.44 -28.21 -30.81
CA THR A 385 -5.50 -28.21 -29.80
C THR A 385 -6.73 -27.47 -30.32
N LEU A 386 -7.90 -28.10 -30.16
CA LEU A 386 -9.22 -27.50 -30.35
C LEU A 386 -9.87 -27.26 -28.99
N GLY A 387 -10.01 -26.01 -28.57
CA GLY A 387 -10.69 -25.67 -27.32
C GLY A 387 -12.20 -25.82 -27.45
N HIS A 388 -12.85 -26.50 -26.50
CA HIS A 388 -14.32 -26.65 -26.50
C HIS A 388 -15.01 -25.35 -26.07
N PHE A 389 -16.09 -24.97 -26.76
CA PHE A 389 -16.86 -23.78 -26.40
C PHE A 389 -17.75 -24.01 -25.17
N SER A 390 -18.32 -25.20 -25.03
CA SER A 390 -19.14 -25.58 -23.87
C SER A 390 -18.68 -26.93 -23.28
N GLY A 391 -19.04 -27.20 -22.02
CA GLY A 391 -18.66 -28.42 -21.31
C GLY A 391 -17.19 -28.52 -20.87
N GLY A 392 -16.33 -27.57 -21.27
CA GLY A 392 -14.93 -27.45 -20.85
C GLY A 392 -13.98 -28.48 -21.48
N GLY A 393 -12.68 -28.17 -21.42
CA GLY A 393 -11.60 -28.99 -21.97
C GLY A 393 -11.31 -28.73 -23.45
N SER A 394 -10.59 -29.64 -24.07
CA SER A 394 -10.15 -29.55 -25.47
C SER A 394 -9.97 -30.95 -26.09
N SER A 395 -9.92 -30.99 -27.42
CA SER A 395 -9.54 -32.16 -28.23
C SER A 395 -8.21 -31.90 -28.93
N THR A 396 -7.39 -32.93 -29.12
CA THR A 396 -6.03 -32.81 -29.68
C THR A 396 -5.85 -33.69 -30.92
N LEU A 397 -5.16 -33.17 -31.93
CA LEU A 397 -5.00 -33.80 -33.25
C LEU A 397 -3.62 -33.50 -33.85
N ASP A 398 -3.00 -34.50 -34.46
CA ASP A 398 -1.69 -34.37 -35.11
C ASP A 398 -1.85 -33.81 -36.54
N ILE A 399 -1.29 -32.61 -36.78
CA ILE A 399 -1.37 -31.88 -38.06
C ILE A 399 0.02 -31.55 -38.61
N LEU A 400 0.12 -31.15 -39.89
CA LEU A 400 1.36 -30.57 -40.42
C LEU A 400 1.42 -29.06 -40.19
N ALA A 401 2.37 -28.60 -39.37
CA ALA A 401 2.57 -27.19 -39.02
C ALA A 401 4.06 -26.75 -39.17
N PRO A 402 4.35 -25.43 -39.19
CA PRO A 402 5.69 -24.90 -39.41
C PRO A 402 6.68 -25.27 -38.31
N SER A 403 7.83 -25.82 -38.71
CA SER A 403 8.86 -26.33 -37.80
C SER A 403 10.19 -26.56 -38.55
N GLY A 404 11.25 -26.92 -37.84
CA GLY A 404 12.57 -27.20 -38.43
C GLY A 404 13.47 -27.95 -37.47
N ASP A 405 14.77 -28.07 -37.78
CA ASP A 405 15.80 -28.59 -36.87
C ASP A 405 16.01 -27.57 -35.72
N PHE A 406 15.08 -27.54 -34.77
CA PHE A 406 15.08 -26.69 -33.59
C PHE A 406 14.94 -27.53 -32.32
N THR A 407 15.71 -27.14 -31.30
CA THR A 407 15.77 -27.78 -29.98
C THR A 407 14.40 -27.78 -29.32
N ILE A 408 14.01 -28.87 -28.66
CA ILE A 408 12.72 -28.99 -27.97
C ILE A 408 12.67 -27.98 -26.81
N PRO A 409 11.75 -27.00 -26.80
CA PRO A 409 11.70 -26.01 -25.74
C PRO A 409 11.34 -26.61 -24.37
N VAL A 410 11.58 -25.83 -23.31
CA VAL A 410 11.10 -26.18 -21.97
C VAL A 410 9.57 -26.22 -21.96
N SER A 411 9.00 -26.95 -20.99
CA SER A 411 7.55 -27.15 -20.89
C SER A 411 7.07 -26.92 -19.47
N GLY A 412 5.79 -26.54 -19.32
CA GLY A 412 5.18 -26.29 -18.02
C GLY A 412 5.91 -25.21 -17.22
N ILE A 413 6.29 -24.11 -17.87
CA ILE A 413 6.89 -22.98 -17.16
C ILE A 413 5.85 -22.36 -16.21
N GLY A 414 6.18 -22.32 -14.93
CA GLY A 414 5.44 -21.58 -13.91
C GLY A 414 6.30 -20.45 -13.39
N CYS A 415 5.70 -19.28 -13.19
CA CYS A 415 6.27 -18.12 -12.52
C CYS A 415 5.37 -17.80 -11.31
N THR A 416 5.96 -17.62 -10.14
CA THR A 416 5.21 -17.36 -8.91
C THR A 416 5.98 -16.39 -8.04
N GLN A 417 5.31 -15.35 -7.56
CA GLN A 417 5.89 -14.38 -6.65
C GLN A 417 5.95 -14.95 -5.24
N ILE A 418 7.10 -14.83 -4.59
CA ILE A 418 7.30 -15.15 -3.17
C ILE A 418 8.00 -13.95 -2.53
N GLY A 419 7.25 -13.16 -1.75
CA GLY A 419 7.69 -11.84 -1.30
C GLY A 419 8.04 -10.95 -2.49
N GLU A 420 9.32 -10.58 -2.59
CA GLU A 420 9.85 -9.68 -3.63
C GLU A 420 10.55 -10.41 -4.77
N GLN A 421 10.53 -11.75 -4.77
CA GLN A 421 11.23 -12.58 -5.75
C GLN A 421 10.23 -13.27 -6.66
N VAL A 422 10.61 -13.56 -7.91
CA VAL A 422 9.84 -14.44 -8.80
C VAL A 422 10.58 -15.75 -8.98
N ASP A 423 9.99 -16.82 -8.45
CA ASP A 423 10.44 -18.18 -8.69
C ASP A 423 9.87 -18.69 -10.01
N LEU A 424 10.78 -19.06 -10.91
CA LEU A 424 10.51 -19.76 -12.16
C LEU A 424 10.83 -21.24 -12.00
N ASN A 425 9.90 -22.08 -12.43
CA ASN A 425 10.06 -23.53 -12.50
C ASN A 425 9.62 -24.03 -13.88
N TRP A 426 10.25 -25.09 -14.40
CA TRP A 426 9.91 -25.69 -15.70
C TRP A 426 10.42 -27.13 -15.80
N SER A 427 9.97 -27.86 -16.82
CA SER A 427 10.49 -29.17 -17.20
C SER A 427 11.28 -29.09 -18.52
N ASN A 428 12.51 -29.62 -18.54
CA ASN A 428 13.33 -29.65 -19.75
C ASN A 428 12.78 -30.68 -20.74
N GLY A 429 12.57 -30.26 -22.00
CA GLY A 429 12.10 -31.11 -23.10
C GLY A 429 13.19 -32.06 -23.63
N GLU A 430 14.45 -31.69 -23.51
CA GLU A 430 15.61 -32.55 -23.81
C GLU A 430 16.86 -32.14 -22.98
N VAL A 431 18.04 -32.65 -23.36
CA VAL A 431 19.32 -32.29 -22.72
C VAL A 431 19.93 -31.11 -23.46
N TYR A 432 19.98 -29.96 -22.80
CA TYR A 432 20.52 -28.72 -23.37
C TYR A 432 22.01 -28.53 -23.06
N ASP A 433 22.69 -27.67 -23.84
CA ASP A 433 24.01 -27.14 -23.48
C ASP A 433 23.87 -25.98 -22.46
N SER A 434 22.93 -25.07 -22.72
CA SER A 434 22.65 -23.90 -21.89
C SER A 434 21.15 -23.54 -21.89
N ILE A 435 20.72 -22.81 -20.86
CA ILE A 435 19.40 -22.19 -20.77
C ILE A 435 19.57 -20.70 -20.50
N GLU A 436 18.98 -19.87 -21.34
CA GLU A 436 18.89 -18.42 -21.18
C GLU A 436 17.56 -18.08 -20.48
N VAL A 437 17.60 -17.23 -19.45
CA VAL A 437 16.41 -16.66 -18.81
C VAL A 437 16.39 -15.16 -19.09
N SER A 438 15.24 -14.68 -19.55
CA SER A 438 14.99 -13.28 -19.86
C SER A 438 13.79 -12.74 -19.09
N ARG A 439 13.77 -11.43 -18.86
CA ARG A 439 12.63 -10.64 -18.38
C ARG A 439 12.41 -9.48 -19.34
N ASP A 440 11.20 -9.34 -19.85
CA ASP A 440 10.77 -8.31 -20.82
C ASP A 440 11.67 -8.22 -22.07
N GLY A 441 12.17 -9.38 -22.52
CA GLY A 441 13.08 -9.51 -23.66
C GLY A 441 14.56 -9.23 -23.37
N ALA A 442 14.91 -8.76 -22.16
CA ALA A 442 16.29 -8.62 -21.71
C ALA A 442 16.78 -9.89 -21.00
N VAL A 443 17.97 -10.38 -21.34
CA VAL A 443 18.57 -11.57 -20.70
C VAL A 443 19.06 -11.23 -19.30
N ILE A 444 18.55 -11.94 -18.30
CA ILE A 444 18.89 -11.75 -16.87
C ILE A 444 19.79 -12.86 -16.32
N ALA A 445 19.74 -14.07 -16.89
CA ALA A 445 20.63 -15.17 -16.49
C ALA A 445 20.97 -16.13 -17.62
N ASN A 446 22.15 -16.74 -17.52
CA ASN A 446 22.60 -17.85 -18.35
C ASN A 446 22.94 -19.04 -17.44
N LEU A 447 22.22 -20.14 -17.62
CA LEU A 447 22.22 -21.33 -16.78
C LEU A 447 22.79 -22.52 -17.53
N VAL A 448 23.25 -23.53 -16.78
CA VAL A 448 23.61 -24.83 -17.35
C VAL A 448 22.37 -25.53 -17.92
N GLY A 449 22.52 -26.26 -19.02
CA GLY A 449 21.39 -26.90 -19.72
C GLY A 449 20.63 -27.98 -18.93
N SER A 450 21.06 -28.31 -17.71
CA SER A 450 20.34 -29.19 -16.78
C SER A 450 19.44 -28.46 -15.77
N SER A 451 19.42 -27.12 -15.76
CA SER A 451 18.59 -26.34 -14.83
C SER A 451 17.10 -26.51 -15.12
N THR A 452 16.28 -26.54 -14.08
CA THR A 452 14.80 -26.66 -14.12
C THR A 452 14.09 -25.57 -13.34
N SER A 453 14.85 -24.61 -12.79
CA SER A 453 14.33 -23.48 -12.02
C SER A 453 15.31 -22.31 -12.01
N TYR A 454 14.80 -21.12 -11.73
CA TYR A 454 15.56 -19.89 -11.53
C TYR A 454 14.76 -18.95 -10.62
N THR A 455 15.44 -18.22 -9.75
CA THR A 455 14.81 -17.21 -8.88
C THR A 455 15.29 -15.84 -9.33
N ASP A 456 14.38 -14.99 -9.80
CA ASP A 456 14.67 -13.58 -10.00
C ASP A 456 14.54 -12.86 -8.65
N VAL A 457 15.67 -12.40 -8.12
CA VAL A 457 15.76 -11.75 -6.80
C VAL A 457 15.50 -10.23 -6.85
N SER A 458 15.31 -9.65 -8.03
CA SER A 458 15.05 -8.21 -8.19
C SER A 458 14.12 -7.91 -9.38
N PRO A 459 12.90 -8.47 -9.41
CA PRO A 459 11.82 -7.96 -10.25
C PRO A 459 11.44 -6.54 -9.82
N VAL A 460 11.02 -5.74 -10.80
CA VAL A 460 10.34 -4.46 -10.54
C VAL A 460 8.84 -4.79 -10.29
N PRO A 461 8.06 -3.93 -9.63
CA PRO A 461 6.61 -4.08 -9.64
C PRO A 461 6.04 -3.85 -11.04
N GLY A 462 4.96 -4.56 -11.39
CA GLY A 462 4.27 -4.43 -12.67
C GLY A 462 4.13 -5.74 -13.44
N ALA A 463 3.57 -5.64 -14.65
CA ALA A 463 3.40 -6.79 -15.54
C ALA A 463 4.74 -7.15 -16.21
N HIS A 464 5.26 -8.33 -15.89
CA HIS A 464 6.51 -8.85 -16.42
C HIS A 464 6.30 -10.11 -17.25
N GLN A 465 6.94 -10.14 -18.43
CA GLN A 465 7.06 -11.32 -19.25
C GLN A 465 8.43 -11.96 -19.02
N TYR A 466 8.47 -13.02 -18.24
CA TYR A 466 9.62 -13.91 -18.21
C TYR A 466 9.66 -14.76 -19.47
N GLY A 467 10.85 -15.22 -19.82
CA GLY A 467 11.09 -16.11 -20.96
C GLY A 467 12.25 -17.05 -20.67
N VAL A 468 12.09 -18.32 -21.02
CA VAL A 468 13.16 -19.34 -20.90
C VAL A 468 13.44 -19.91 -22.28
N ASN A 469 14.68 -19.78 -22.74
CA ASN A 469 15.13 -20.17 -24.08
C ASN A 469 16.34 -21.10 -23.96
N ALA A 470 16.17 -22.37 -24.29
CA ALA A 470 17.26 -23.35 -24.22
C ALA A 470 18.11 -23.33 -25.50
N THR A 471 19.29 -23.94 -25.49
CA THR A 471 20.14 -24.09 -26.68
C THR A 471 20.87 -25.44 -26.71
N VAL A 472 20.91 -26.08 -27.89
CA VAL A 472 21.74 -27.26 -28.19
C VAL A 472 22.55 -26.98 -29.45
N ALA A 473 23.87 -27.19 -29.39
CA ALA A 473 24.78 -27.09 -30.52
C ALA A 473 24.60 -25.81 -31.38
N THR A 474 24.40 -24.66 -30.73
CA THR A 474 24.09 -23.32 -31.29
C THR A 474 22.68 -23.09 -31.84
N VAL A 475 21.79 -24.07 -31.74
CA VAL A 475 20.37 -23.95 -32.10
C VAL A 475 19.55 -23.58 -30.86
N PRO A 476 18.87 -22.42 -30.82
CA PRO A 476 17.96 -22.09 -29.73
C PRO A 476 16.64 -22.84 -29.85
N SER A 477 15.99 -23.15 -28.72
CA SER A 477 14.68 -23.82 -28.71
C SER A 477 13.50 -22.91 -29.05
N GLY A 478 13.73 -21.60 -28.98
CA GLY A 478 12.67 -20.62 -28.85
C GLY A 478 12.37 -20.36 -27.38
N MET A 479 12.02 -19.10 -27.10
CA MET A 479 11.65 -18.62 -25.78
C MET A 479 10.25 -19.11 -25.39
N VAL A 480 10.12 -19.67 -24.20
CA VAL A 480 8.83 -20.07 -23.61
C VAL A 480 8.47 -19.05 -22.53
N PRO A 481 7.36 -18.31 -22.67
CA PRO A 481 7.09 -17.18 -21.80
C PRO A 481 6.29 -17.58 -20.55
N CYS A 482 6.46 -16.81 -19.48
CA CYS A 482 5.55 -16.82 -18.33
C CYS A 482 5.20 -15.39 -17.93
N GLN A 483 3.90 -15.11 -17.83
CA GLN A 483 3.37 -13.79 -17.47
C GLN A 483 3.08 -13.74 -15.98
N ILE A 484 3.56 -12.71 -15.30
CA ILE A 484 3.20 -12.43 -13.91
C ILE A 484 3.10 -10.92 -13.69
N SER A 485 2.04 -10.49 -13.02
CA SER A 485 1.98 -9.14 -12.45
C SER A 485 2.61 -9.20 -11.07
N VAL A 486 3.85 -8.71 -10.96
CA VAL A 486 4.57 -8.62 -9.69
C VAL A 486 3.96 -7.48 -8.89
N THR A 487 3.37 -7.79 -7.73
CA THR A 487 2.87 -6.75 -6.82
C THR A 487 4.03 -6.06 -6.13
N SER A 488 3.89 -4.77 -5.86
CA SER A 488 4.80 -4.00 -4.99
C SER A 488 5.05 -4.73 -3.67
N ALA A 489 6.29 -4.66 -3.17
CA ALA A 489 6.71 -5.26 -1.91
C ALA A 489 5.91 -4.71 -0.72
N LEU A 490 5.52 -3.44 -0.80
CA LEU A 490 4.72 -2.71 0.18
C LEU A 490 3.50 -2.08 -0.52
N ALA A 491 2.38 -2.01 0.17
CA ALA A 491 1.24 -1.16 -0.18
C ALA A 491 1.15 -0.06 0.88
N ILE A 492 1.32 1.19 0.45
CA ILE A 492 1.19 2.39 1.29
C ILE A 492 -0.20 2.98 1.00
N THR A 493 -0.97 3.31 2.03
CA THR A 493 -2.27 3.99 1.90
C THR A 493 -2.48 5.02 2.99
N VAL A 494 -3.19 6.11 2.67
CA VAL A 494 -3.67 7.11 3.63
C VAL A 494 -5.17 6.87 3.86
N PRO A 495 -5.62 6.29 4.99
CA PRO A 495 -7.00 5.84 5.15
C PRO A 495 -8.07 6.95 5.12
N GLY A 496 -7.68 8.19 5.37
CA GLY A 496 -8.54 9.38 5.27
C GLY A 496 -8.76 9.89 3.84
N GLY A 497 -8.06 9.33 2.84
CA GLY A 497 -7.88 9.96 1.54
C GLY A 497 -6.70 10.95 1.57
N ASP A 498 -6.38 11.53 0.40
CA ASP A 498 -5.25 12.44 0.26
C ASP A 498 -5.64 13.83 0.80
N PRO A 499 -4.98 14.35 1.86
CA PRO A 499 -5.16 15.74 2.27
C PRO A 499 -4.68 16.69 1.17
N THR A 500 -5.49 17.71 0.88
CA THR A 500 -5.24 18.75 -0.13
C THR A 500 -5.04 20.15 0.47
N VAL A 501 -5.53 20.36 1.70
CA VAL A 501 -5.37 21.60 2.47
C VAL A 501 -4.66 21.25 3.76
N PHE A 502 -3.66 22.05 4.11
CA PHE A 502 -2.75 21.84 5.23
C PHE A 502 -2.59 23.12 6.04
N ASN A 503 -2.65 23.01 7.35
CA ASN A 503 -2.45 24.13 8.26
C ASN A 503 -1.03 24.71 8.08
N PRO A 504 -0.88 26.03 7.80
CA PRO A 504 0.41 26.67 7.62
C PRO A 504 1.36 26.57 8.82
N LEU A 505 0.82 26.44 10.04
CA LEU A 505 1.60 26.24 11.27
C LEU A 505 2.16 24.82 11.40
N GLY A 506 1.80 23.90 10.50
CA GLY A 506 2.21 22.51 10.53
C GLY A 506 1.68 21.75 11.75
N GLY A 507 2.35 20.66 12.10
CA GLY A 507 1.99 19.80 13.24
C GLY A 507 0.76 18.92 13.00
N GLU A 508 0.02 19.11 11.92
CA GLU A 508 -1.06 18.23 11.51
C GLU A 508 -0.54 16.82 11.23
N THR A 509 -1.30 15.83 11.70
CA THR A 509 -0.91 14.43 11.59
C THR A 509 -1.97 13.60 10.87
N TYR A 510 -1.51 12.72 9.99
CA TYR A 510 -2.37 11.83 9.22
C TYR A 510 -1.90 10.38 9.37
N ASP A 511 -2.86 9.47 9.50
CA ASP A 511 -2.60 8.03 9.54
C ASP A 511 -2.09 7.53 8.19
N VAL A 512 -1.03 6.73 8.22
CA VAL A 512 -0.45 6.04 7.07
C VAL A 512 -0.42 4.55 7.39
N VAL A 513 -0.94 3.70 6.50
CA VAL A 513 -0.83 2.25 6.64
C VAL A 513 0.19 1.75 5.62
N ILE A 514 1.22 1.05 6.10
CA ILE A 514 2.23 0.40 5.25
C ILE A 514 2.09 -1.11 5.43
N ALA A 515 1.37 -1.73 4.50
CA ALA A 515 1.11 -3.17 4.50
C ALA A 515 2.12 -3.90 3.60
N PRO A 516 3.04 -4.74 4.14
CA PRO A 516 3.92 -5.55 3.31
C PRO A 516 3.14 -6.67 2.61
N ALA A 517 3.54 -6.98 1.37
CA ALA A 517 3.06 -8.15 0.65
C ALA A 517 3.45 -9.46 1.37
N ALA A 518 2.75 -10.54 1.06
CA ALA A 518 3.00 -11.84 1.70
C ALA A 518 4.42 -12.36 1.38
N GLY A 519 5.28 -12.40 2.39
CA GLY A 519 6.70 -12.76 2.26
C GLY A 519 7.68 -11.57 2.23
N SER A 520 7.16 -10.34 2.24
CA SER A 520 7.94 -9.09 2.34
C SER A 520 7.87 -8.51 3.76
N SER A 521 8.70 -7.50 4.05
CA SER A 521 8.63 -6.71 5.29
C SER A 521 9.19 -5.30 5.02
N VAL A 522 8.77 -4.31 5.83
CA VAL A 522 9.30 -2.94 5.76
C VAL A 522 10.72 -2.91 6.34
N GLN A 523 11.63 -2.18 5.72
CA GLN A 523 12.93 -1.87 6.28
C GLN A 523 12.79 -0.69 7.26
N ALA A 524 12.89 -0.95 8.56
CA ALA A 524 12.74 0.10 9.57
C ALA A 524 13.75 1.25 9.37
N GLY A 525 13.27 2.50 9.44
CA GLY A 525 14.05 3.71 9.18
C GLY A 525 14.12 4.12 7.70
N SER A 526 13.30 3.51 6.84
CA SER A 526 13.16 3.87 5.42
C SER A 526 11.84 4.56 5.09
N GLU A 527 10.98 4.75 6.09
CA GLU A 527 9.66 5.33 5.97
C GLU A 527 9.73 6.87 6.10
N TRP A 528 9.55 7.58 4.99
CA TRP A 528 9.69 9.04 4.89
C TRP A 528 8.47 9.70 4.26
N LEU A 529 8.00 10.80 4.84
CA LEU A 529 7.26 11.84 4.12
C LEU A 529 8.28 12.73 3.38
N ARG A 530 7.97 13.04 2.12
CA ARG A 530 8.69 13.97 1.24
C ARG A 530 7.75 15.11 0.86
N ILE A 531 8.28 16.33 0.85
CA ILE A 531 7.53 17.54 0.47
C ILE A 531 8.43 18.35 -0.46
N ASP A 532 7.95 18.66 -1.66
CA ASP A 532 8.62 19.47 -2.67
C ASP A 532 7.87 20.79 -2.85
N THR A 533 8.53 21.89 -2.43
CA THR A 533 8.02 23.27 -2.56
C THR A 533 8.37 23.89 -3.93
N GLY A 534 8.82 23.10 -4.90
CA GLY A 534 9.35 23.57 -6.18
C GLY A 534 10.76 24.16 -6.12
N VAL A 535 11.28 24.41 -4.91
CA VAL A 535 12.64 24.90 -4.64
C VAL A 535 13.47 23.87 -3.88
N THR A 536 12.87 23.18 -2.90
CA THR A 536 13.55 22.21 -2.04
C THR A 536 12.67 21.01 -1.73
N ILE A 537 13.27 19.81 -1.70
CA ILE A 537 12.62 18.60 -1.21
C ILE A 537 12.99 18.39 0.26
N GLN A 538 12.02 18.56 1.15
CA GLN A 538 12.14 18.22 2.57
C GLN A 538 11.92 16.72 2.79
N SER A 539 12.38 16.21 3.94
CA SER A 539 12.40 14.77 4.25
C SER A 539 12.17 14.53 5.74
N ILE A 540 11.00 14.00 6.08
CA ILE A 540 10.51 13.85 7.46
C ILE A 540 10.25 12.37 7.72
N PRO A 541 10.80 11.75 8.79
CA PRO A 541 10.57 10.34 9.05
C PRO A 541 9.15 10.09 9.55
N LEU A 542 8.53 8.97 9.14
CA LEU A 542 7.23 8.58 9.68
C LEU A 542 7.35 8.03 11.10
N VAL A 543 6.37 8.35 11.96
CA VAL A 543 6.31 7.84 13.33
C VAL A 543 5.56 6.51 13.33
N PHE A 544 6.18 5.42 13.80
CA PHE A 544 5.52 4.12 13.91
C PHE A 544 4.57 4.07 15.12
N VAL A 545 3.27 3.85 14.88
CA VAL A 545 2.21 3.83 15.91
C VAL A 545 1.88 2.41 16.36
N GLY A 546 2.08 1.42 15.49
CA GLY A 546 1.97 0.00 15.84
C GLY A 546 1.28 -0.86 14.77
N GLY A 547 1.64 -2.15 14.72
CA GLY A 547 1.10 -3.08 13.73
C GLY A 547 1.58 -2.75 12.32
N LEU A 548 0.69 -2.20 11.49
CA LEU A 548 0.99 -1.67 10.14
C LEU A 548 0.83 -0.15 10.05
N ASN A 549 0.56 0.51 11.19
CA ASN A 549 0.17 1.91 11.24
C ASN A 549 1.36 2.80 11.59
N TYR A 550 1.48 3.86 10.81
CA TYR A 550 2.44 4.94 10.91
C TYR A 550 1.67 6.27 10.91
N GLN A 551 2.33 7.35 11.28
CA GLN A 551 1.77 8.69 11.32
C GLN A 551 2.74 9.63 10.59
N MET A 552 2.24 10.36 9.60
CA MET A 552 2.99 11.44 8.95
C MET A 552 2.61 12.77 9.60
N THR A 553 3.59 13.63 9.84
CA THR A 553 3.39 14.98 10.41
C THR A 553 3.88 16.00 9.41
N PHE A 554 3.04 16.97 9.05
CA PHE A 554 3.44 18.04 8.13
C PHE A 554 4.21 19.14 8.88
N PRO A 555 5.27 19.70 8.27
CA PRO A 555 6.01 20.82 8.83
C PRO A 555 5.22 22.12 8.64
N PRO A 556 5.59 23.22 9.32
CA PRO A 556 5.06 24.54 9.00
C PRO A 556 5.52 24.99 7.60
N MET A 557 4.61 25.59 6.83
CA MET A 557 4.79 25.96 5.42
C MET A 557 4.12 27.30 5.14
N THR A 558 4.79 28.20 4.41
CA THR A 558 4.26 29.51 4.00
C THR A 558 2.82 29.43 3.49
N CYS A 559 1.90 30.22 4.05
CA CYS A 559 0.51 30.20 3.61
C CYS A 559 0.35 30.70 2.17
N GLY A 560 -0.61 30.12 1.45
CA GLY A 560 -0.80 30.32 0.01
C GLY A 560 0.24 29.61 -0.87
N SER A 561 1.21 28.89 -0.28
CA SER A 561 2.09 28.05 -1.09
C SER A 561 1.41 26.75 -1.50
N GLU A 562 1.48 26.46 -2.80
CA GLU A 562 1.26 25.13 -3.36
C GLU A 562 2.56 24.31 -3.27
N PHE A 563 2.43 23.02 -2.92
CA PHE A 563 3.54 22.09 -2.86
C PHE A 563 3.11 20.69 -3.30
N GLY A 564 4.07 19.86 -3.68
CA GLY A 564 3.88 18.43 -3.88
C GLY A 564 4.30 17.64 -2.65
N TRP A 565 3.57 16.60 -2.27
CA TRP A 565 3.99 15.66 -1.22
C TRP A 565 3.84 14.20 -1.65
N TRP A 566 4.69 13.33 -1.10
CA TRP A 566 4.57 11.89 -1.26
C TRP A 566 5.22 11.16 -0.09
N ILE A 567 4.79 9.93 0.15
CA ILE A 567 5.40 9.01 1.13
C ILE A 567 6.33 8.07 0.38
N GLU A 568 7.45 7.70 0.97
CA GLU A 568 8.36 6.64 0.52
C GLU A 568 8.58 5.64 1.64
N ALA A 569 8.67 4.34 1.30
CA ALA A 569 9.13 3.30 2.19
C ALA A 569 9.96 2.26 1.42
N GLN A 570 11.01 1.74 2.03
CA GLN A 570 11.81 0.66 1.45
C GLN A 570 11.43 -0.68 2.08
N SER A 571 11.37 -1.72 1.26
CA SER A 571 11.27 -3.09 1.75
C SER A 571 12.61 -3.60 2.29
N ALA A 572 12.58 -4.67 3.09
CA ALA A 572 13.78 -5.30 3.63
C ALA A 572 14.70 -5.94 2.57
N ALA A 573 14.22 -6.18 1.34
CA ALA A 573 15.07 -6.58 0.21
C ALA A 573 15.54 -5.39 -0.66
N GLY A 574 15.14 -4.16 -0.33
CA GLY A 574 15.67 -2.93 -0.93
C GLY A 574 14.79 -2.25 -1.98
N GLN A 575 13.56 -2.73 -2.22
CA GLN A 575 12.62 -2.09 -3.14
C GLN A 575 12.04 -0.82 -2.52
N LEU A 576 12.27 0.34 -3.15
CA LEU A 576 11.63 1.61 -2.78
C LEU A 576 10.22 1.68 -3.37
N VAL A 577 9.24 2.02 -2.55
CA VAL A 577 7.83 2.17 -2.91
C VAL A 577 7.38 3.57 -2.52
N SER A 578 6.60 4.24 -3.37
CA SER A 578 6.04 5.57 -3.08
C SER A 578 4.51 5.62 -3.11
N TYR A 579 3.94 6.61 -2.44
CA TYR A 579 2.53 6.98 -2.51
C TYR A 579 2.38 8.51 -2.62
N PRO A 580 1.71 9.06 -3.63
CA PRO A 580 1.11 8.37 -4.77
C PRO A 580 2.11 7.61 -5.66
N GLU A 581 1.59 6.81 -6.58
CA GLU A 581 2.41 6.13 -7.59
C GLU A 581 3.09 7.16 -8.50
N GLY A 582 4.42 7.11 -8.58
CA GLY A 582 5.25 8.10 -9.29
C GLY A 582 6.02 9.06 -8.37
N GLY A 583 5.62 9.19 -7.10
CA GLY A 583 6.38 9.91 -6.06
C GLY A 583 6.81 11.32 -6.50
N SER A 584 8.11 11.60 -6.53
CA SER A 584 8.66 12.90 -6.97
C SER A 584 8.33 13.30 -8.42
N THR A 585 7.76 12.41 -9.23
CA THR A 585 7.33 12.70 -10.62
C THR A 585 5.82 12.89 -10.77
N ALA A 586 5.05 12.51 -9.75
CA ALA A 586 3.61 12.69 -9.65
C ALA A 586 3.20 12.83 -8.16
N PRO A 587 3.66 13.89 -7.47
CA PRO A 587 3.34 14.08 -6.06
C PRO A 587 1.85 14.40 -5.89
N ALA A 588 1.29 14.07 -4.72
CA ALA A 588 -0.02 14.60 -4.33
C ALA A 588 0.09 16.13 -4.14
N ALA A 589 -0.91 16.87 -4.59
CA ALA A 589 -0.95 18.31 -4.40
C ALA A 589 -1.34 18.66 -2.96
N GLY A 590 -0.71 19.70 -2.40
CA GLY A 590 -1.09 20.31 -1.15
C GLY A 590 -1.06 21.83 -1.25
N LEU A 591 -2.03 22.48 -0.62
CA LEU A 591 -2.10 23.92 -0.43
C LEU A 591 -1.95 24.23 1.06
N SER A 592 -0.97 25.05 1.42
CA SER A 592 -0.82 25.55 2.79
C SER A 592 -1.82 26.68 3.04
N THR A 593 -2.88 26.45 3.83
CA THR A 593 -3.91 27.45 4.18
C THR A 593 -4.78 26.99 5.34
N PHE A 594 -5.36 27.93 6.12
CA PHE A 594 -6.38 27.56 7.12
C PHE A 594 -7.75 27.29 6.51
N GLY A 595 -7.98 27.77 5.29
CA GLY A 595 -9.22 27.57 4.55
C GLY A 595 -9.16 28.10 3.12
N VAL A 596 -10.21 27.83 2.35
CA VAL A 596 -10.42 28.45 1.04
C VAL A 596 -11.83 29.02 1.05
N THR A 597 -11.95 30.34 0.84
CA THR A 597 -13.25 30.96 0.60
C THR A 597 -13.56 30.84 -0.89
N LEU A 598 -14.66 30.16 -1.20
CA LEU A 598 -15.07 29.82 -2.56
C LEU A 598 -16.54 30.17 -2.77
N GLU A 599 -16.82 31.08 -3.70
CA GLU A 599 -18.16 31.30 -4.24
C GLU A 599 -18.15 30.98 -5.73
N VAL A 600 -18.95 30.00 -6.15
CA VAL A 600 -19.13 29.60 -7.55
C VAL A 600 -20.57 29.84 -7.95
N THR A 601 -20.76 30.39 -9.14
CA THR A 601 -22.06 30.44 -9.82
C THR A 601 -21.91 29.88 -11.24
N ASP A 602 -22.39 28.66 -11.40
CA ASP A 602 -22.72 27.97 -12.67
C ASP A 602 -23.93 28.61 -13.39
N PHE A 603 -24.52 29.64 -12.79
CA PHE A 603 -25.75 30.30 -13.20
C PHE A 603 -26.99 29.41 -13.33
N GLU A 604 -26.97 28.12 -12.97
CA GLU A 604 -28.18 27.27 -12.91
C GLU A 604 -29.21 27.80 -11.90
N ILE A 605 -28.76 28.62 -10.95
CA ILE A 605 -29.61 29.37 -10.01
C ILE A 605 -29.31 30.88 -10.12
N ALA A 606 -30.35 31.71 -10.08
CA ALA A 606 -30.20 33.17 -10.14
C ALA A 606 -29.47 33.73 -8.90
N SER A 607 -28.23 34.19 -9.11
CA SER A 607 -27.22 34.50 -8.07
C SER A 607 -27.02 36.00 -7.80
N GLY A 608 -28.07 36.83 -7.91
CA GLY A 608 -28.00 38.28 -7.55
C GLY A 608 -27.38 39.21 -8.60
N TRP A 609 -26.94 38.68 -9.74
CA TRP A 609 -26.44 39.41 -10.90
C TRP A 609 -27.48 40.34 -11.53
N ALA A 610 -27.04 41.48 -12.09
CA ALA A 610 -27.94 42.53 -12.58
C ALA A 610 -27.44 43.25 -13.84
N VAL A 611 -28.36 43.59 -14.74
CA VAL A 611 -28.09 44.43 -15.91
C VAL A 611 -28.11 45.91 -15.50
N GLY A 612 -27.04 46.65 -15.80
CA GLY A 612 -26.83 48.04 -15.36
C GLY A 612 -26.33 48.95 -16.48
N ALA A 613 -26.08 50.22 -16.18
CA ALA A 613 -25.62 51.18 -17.16
C ALA A 613 -24.12 51.01 -17.50
N PRO A 614 -23.67 51.28 -18.75
CA PRO A 614 -24.49 51.58 -19.93
C PRO A 614 -25.31 50.36 -20.41
N ASN A 615 -26.58 50.61 -20.69
CA ASN A 615 -27.53 49.66 -21.31
C ASN A 615 -28.42 50.44 -22.28
N ASP A 616 -27.78 51.02 -23.31
CA ASP A 616 -28.38 51.91 -24.30
C ASP A 616 -28.41 51.32 -25.73
N ALA A 617 -27.90 50.09 -25.91
CA ALA A 617 -28.12 49.28 -27.10
C ALA A 617 -29.62 49.05 -27.36
N THR A 618 -30.03 48.98 -28.64
CA THR A 618 -31.45 48.80 -28.99
C THR A 618 -31.93 47.36 -28.94
N THR A 619 -31.01 46.41 -29.02
CA THR A 619 -31.19 44.95 -28.89
C THR A 619 -29.95 44.35 -28.21
N GLY A 620 -29.92 43.04 -28.00
CA GLY A 620 -28.78 42.35 -27.39
C GLY A 620 -28.58 42.59 -25.89
N THR A 621 -29.61 43.01 -25.16
CA THR A 621 -29.49 43.20 -23.70
C THR A 621 -29.28 41.87 -22.99
N TRP A 622 -28.34 41.83 -22.03
CA TRP A 622 -28.06 40.66 -21.19
C TRP A 622 -29.32 39.98 -20.63
N THR A 623 -29.37 38.66 -20.76
CA THR A 623 -30.41 37.76 -20.22
C THR A 623 -29.77 36.47 -19.71
N ARG A 624 -30.43 35.79 -18.77
CA ARG A 624 -30.03 34.48 -18.24
C ARG A 624 -31.05 33.42 -18.65
N ALA A 625 -30.62 32.44 -19.44
CA ALA A 625 -31.43 31.32 -19.93
C ALA A 625 -30.53 30.28 -20.65
N ASP A 626 -31.09 29.11 -20.99
CA ASP A 626 -30.63 28.25 -22.10
C ASP A 626 -30.55 29.05 -23.45
N PRO A 627 -29.36 29.28 -24.04
CA PRO A 627 -29.18 30.15 -25.20
C PRO A 627 -29.45 29.44 -26.55
N ILE A 628 -30.32 30.01 -27.40
CA ILE A 628 -30.59 29.42 -28.74
C ILE A 628 -29.48 29.76 -29.73
N GLY A 629 -28.64 28.79 -30.06
CA GLY A 629 -27.38 29.00 -30.75
C GLY A 629 -27.47 29.49 -32.19
N THR A 630 -26.42 30.24 -32.55
CA THR A 630 -26.19 30.72 -33.92
C THR A 630 -24.73 30.42 -34.31
N ALA A 631 -24.16 31.12 -35.29
CA ALA A 631 -22.71 31.08 -35.48
C ALA A 631 -21.98 32.15 -34.63
N ALA A 632 -22.72 33.00 -33.90
CA ALA A 632 -22.20 34.06 -33.05
C ALA A 632 -22.66 33.93 -31.58
N GLN A 633 -23.78 33.25 -31.29
CA GLN A 633 -24.29 32.94 -29.95
C GLN A 633 -23.99 31.47 -29.58
N PRO A 634 -23.66 31.15 -28.32
CA PRO A 634 -23.67 29.76 -27.83
C PRO A 634 -25.05 29.09 -27.97
N GLU A 635 -25.06 27.76 -28.14
CA GLU A 635 -26.25 26.88 -28.12
C GLU A 635 -26.51 26.27 -26.72
N ASP A 636 -25.54 26.39 -25.82
CA ASP A 636 -25.60 25.85 -24.45
C ASP A 636 -24.62 26.64 -23.55
N ASP A 637 -24.67 26.38 -22.25
CA ASP A 637 -23.67 26.88 -21.29
C ASP A 637 -22.26 26.25 -21.50
N HIS A 638 -21.36 26.42 -20.53
CA HIS A 638 -20.05 25.78 -20.53
C HIS A 638 -20.02 24.46 -19.73
N THR A 639 -20.67 24.41 -18.56
CA THR A 639 -20.53 23.28 -17.62
C THR A 639 -21.67 22.25 -17.72
N VAL A 640 -21.31 21.00 -18.05
CA VAL A 640 -22.27 19.89 -18.13
C VAL A 640 -22.21 19.01 -16.87
N PRO A 641 -23.31 18.78 -16.14
CA PRO A 641 -24.70 19.10 -16.50
C PRO A 641 -25.18 20.48 -16.01
N GLY A 642 -25.53 21.32 -16.98
CA GLY A 642 -26.14 22.64 -16.87
C GLY A 642 -26.76 23.00 -18.23
N THR A 643 -27.37 24.20 -18.33
CA THR A 643 -27.77 24.85 -19.60
C THR A 643 -27.85 26.38 -19.51
N GLU A 644 -27.93 27.00 -18.32
CA GLU A 644 -28.38 28.39 -18.13
C GLU A 644 -27.26 29.41 -17.87
N CYS A 645 -26.60 29.93 -18.91
CA CYS A 645 -25.62 31.01 -18.77
C CYS A 645 -26.22 32.43 -18.88
N TRP A 646 -25.38 33.47 -18.69
CA TRP A 646 -25.71 34.85 -19.09
C TRP A 646 -25.25 35.14 -20.51
N PHE A 647 -26.09 35.77 -21.35
CA PHE A 647 -25.74 36.11 -22.73
C PHE A 647 -26.54 37.32 -23.26
N THR A 648 -26.07 37.94 -24.34
CA THR A 648 -26.61 39.18 -24.91
C THR A 648 -27.87 38.98 -25.75
N GLY A 649 -29.00 38.69 -25.09
CA GLY A 649 -30.34 38.63 -25.70
C GLY A 649 -30.68 37.30 -26.38
N GLN A 650 -31.96 36.91 -26.40
CA GLN A 650 -32.38 35.55 -26.77
C GLN A 650 -32.98 35.42 -28.18
N GLY A 651 -32.37 34.52 -28.97
CA GLY A 651 -32.79 34.07 -30.29
C GLY A 651 -34.21 33.53 -30.40
N ALA A 652 -34.62 33.27 -31.64
CA ALA A 652 -35.73 32.37 -31.95
C ALA A 652 -35.17 31.16 -32.68
N VAL A 653 -35.70 29.95 -32.41
CA VAL A 653 -35.24 28.71 -33.04
C VAL A 653 -35.26 28.82 -34.57
N GLY A 654 -34.09 28.74 -35.21
CA GLY A 654 -33.91 28.94 -36.65
C GLY A 654 -33.89 30.40 -37.11
N GLY A 655 -33.55 31.33 -36.23
CA GLY A 655 -33.38 32.76 -36.50
C GLY A 655 -32.19 33.09 -37.43
N SER A 656 -32.05 34.37 -37.76
CA SER A 656 -30.88 34.90 -38.47
C SER A 656 -29.71 35.15 -37.53
N LEU A 657 -28.48 35.17 -38.06
CA LEU A 657 -27.24 35.32 -37.28
C LEU A 657 -27.22 36.51 -36.31
N GLY A 658 -27.63 37.71 -36.76
CA GLY A 658 -27.80 38.88 -35.89
C GLY A 658 -29.27 39.09 -35.51
N ALA A 659 -29.91 38.09 -34.89
CA ALA A 659 -31.31 38.21 -34.45
C ALA A 659 -31.45 38.98 -33.13
N ASN A 660 -30.45 38.87 -32.24
CA ASN A 660 -30.35 39.62 -30.99
C ASN A 660 -28.98 40.27 -30.84
N ASP A 661 -28.45 40.71 -31.97
CA ASP A 661 -27.30 41.59 -32.07
C ASP A 661 -27.35 42.71 -31.01
N VAL A 662 -26.24 42.98 -30.33
CA VAL A 662 -26.08 44.25 -29.61
C VAL A 662 -26.05 45.34 -30.68
N ASP A 663 -27.12 46.11 -30.86
CA ASP A 663 -27.19 47.15 -31.89
C ASP A 663 -26.98 48.55 -31.29
N GLY A 664 -26.02 49.31 -31.83
CA GLY A 664 -25.99 50.77 -31.77
C GLY A 664 -25.85 51.40 -30.38
N GLY A 665 -25.18 50.71 -29.45
CA GLY A 665 -24.97 51.14 -28.07
C GLY A 665 -24.14 50.13 -27.30
N SER A 666 -24.34 50.04 -25.98
CA SER A 666 -23.70 49.02 -25.14
C SER A 666 -24.67 48.43 -24.15
N THR A 667 -24.36 47.22 -23.65
CA THR A 667 -25.06 46.56 -22.55
C THR A 667 -24.08 46.04 -21.51
N THR A 668 -24.42 46.20 -20.22
CA THR A 668 -23.50 45.90 -19.12
C THR A 668 -24.15 44.99 -18.09
N LEU A 669 -23.47 43.90 -17.76
CA LEU A 669 -23.82 42.96 -16.70
C LEU A 669 -22.91 43.18 -15.50
N TYR A 670 -23.47 43.23 -14.30
CA TYR A 670 -22.76 43.42 -13.04
C TYR A 670 -22.87 42.16 -12.16
N SER A 671 -21.77 41.77 -11.54
CA SER A 671 -21.75 40.80 -10.45
C SER A 671 -22.46 41.37 -9.20
N PRO A 672 -22.77 40.53 -8.20
CA PRO A 672 -22.94 40.98 -6.82
C PRO A 672 -21.73 41.79 -6.33
N VAL A 673 -21.94 42.55 -5.26
CA VAL A 673 -20.83 43.18 -4.53
C VAL A 673 -20.17 42.11 -3.65
N LEU A 674 -18.88 41.93 -3.84
CA LEU A 674 -18.02 40.99 -3.11
C LEU A 674 -17.39 41.72 -1.93
N ASP A 675 -17.46 41.14 -0.73
CA ASP A 675 -16.71 41.63 0.42
C ASP A 675 -15.38 40.90 0.50
N LEU A 676 -14.33 41.54 -0.03
CA LEU A 676 -12.96 41.03 -0.04
C LEU A 676 -12.09 41.75 1.00
N SER A 677 -12.68 42.44 1.97
CA SER A 677 -11.94 43.28 2.93
C SER A 677 -11.06 42.49 3.92
N SER A 678 -11.30 41.19 4.07
CA SER A 678 -10.49 40.24 4.85
C SER A 678 -9.69 39.29 3.97
N SER A 679 -9.73 39.45 2.65
CA SER A 679 -9.08 38.53 1.72
C SER A 679 -7.60 38.82 1.55
N THR A 680 -6.79 37.76 1.37
CA THR A 680 -5.34 37.89 1.25
C THR A 680 -4.90 37.97 -0.20
N ASN A 681 -5.39 37.06 -1.04
CA ASN A 681 -5.04 37.05 -2.47
C ASN A 681 -6.19 36.53 -3.35
N PRO A 682 -7.32 37.26 -3.39
CA PRO A 682 -8.52 36.78 -4.06
C PRO A 682 -8.33 36.79 -5.58
N GLN A 683 -8.50 35.62 -6.19
CA GLN A 683 -8.55 35.42 -7.63
C GLN A 683 -10.01 35.37 -8.09
N VAL A 684 -10.33 36.08 -9.16
CA VAL A 684 -11.61 35.96 -9.88
C VAL A 684 -11.35 35.27 -11.21
N SER A 685 -12.23 34.35 -11.60
CA SER A 685 -12.24 33.80 -12.94
C SER A 685 -13.65 33.53 -13.45
N TYR A 686 -13.77 33.45 -14.77
CA TYR A 686 -15.03 33.26 -15.47
C TYR A 686 -14.77 32.63 -16.84
N PHE A 687 -15.73 31.90 -17.37
CA PHE A 687 -15.80 31.60 -18.79
C PHE A 687 -16.53 32.72 -19.50
N ARG A 688 -16.03 33.11 -20.67
CA ARG A 688 -16.69 34.09 -21.54
C ARG A 688 -16.78 33.60 -22.97
N TRP A 689 -17.83 34.05 -23.64
CA TRP A 689 -18.03 33.93 -25.07
C TRP A 689 -18.03 35.34 -25.68
N TYR A 690 -17.36 35.54 -26.81
CA TYR A 690 -17.46 36.80 -27.55
C TYR A 690 -17.33 36.60 -29.06
N SER A 691 -18.27 37.15 -29.81
CA SER A 691 -18.29 37.16 -31.27
C SER A 691 -18.49 38.58 -31.79
N ASN A 692 -17.66 39.00 -32.74
CA ASN A 692 -17.86 40.20 -33.56
C ASN A 692 -17.39 40.05 -35.03
N ASP A 693 -17.01 38.83 -35.44
CA ASP A 693 -16.31 38.54 -36.70
C ASP A 693 -17.20 38.58 -37.95
N SER A 694 -18.44 39.04 -37.76
CA SER A 694 -19.55 38.98 -38.70
C SER A 694 -20.26 40.34 -38.77
N GLY A 695 -21.21 40.51 -39.70
CA GLY A 695 -21.98 41.75 -39.85
C GLY A 695 -21.52 42.68 -40.99
N ALA A 696 -21.84 43.97 -40.87
CA ALA A 696 -21.59 44.99 -41.89
C ALA A 696 -20.20 45.65 -41.79
N SER A 697 -19.55 45.60 -40.63
CA SER A 697 -18.12 45.91 -40.47
C SER A 697 -17.45 44.99 -39.45
N PRO A 698 -17.28 43.69 -39.78
CA PRO A 698 -16.67 42.70 -38.91
C PRO A 698 -15.40 43.18 -38.21
N SER A 699 -15.26 42.80 -36.94
CA SER A 699 -14.11 43.12 -36.11
C SER A 699 -13.85 44.62 -35.93
N ALA A 700 -14.92 45.38 -35.64
CA ALA A 700 -14.86 46.80 -35.28
C ALA A 700 -15.01 47.09 -33.78
N ASP A 701 -15.54 46.15 -32.99
CA ASP A 701 -16.11 46.42 -31.66
C ASP A 701 -15.46 45.61 -30.54
N VAL A 702 -15.65 46.01 -29.27
CA VAL A 702 -14.95 45.37 -28.13
C VAL A 702 -15.91 44.83 -27.07
N PHE A 703 -15.43 43.81 -26.35
CA PHE A 703 -15.96 43.36 -25.07
C PHE A 703 -14.96 43.72 -23.97
N VAL A 704 -15.42 44.35 -22.90
CA VAL A 704 -14.56 44.85 -21.82
C VAL A 704 -15.04 44.30 -20.49
N VAL A 705 -14.12 43.67 -19.75
CA VAL A 705 -14.32 43.26 -18.35
C VAL A 705 -13.58 44.23 -17.46
N GLN A 706 -14.26 44.73 -16.43
CA GLN A 706 -13.71 45.74 -15.52
C GLN A 706 -14.02 45.39 -14.07
N VAL A 707 -13.13 45.81 -13.16
CA VAL A 707 -13.29 45.66 -11.71
C VAL A 707 -13.24 47.02 -11.02
N SER A 708 -13.87 47.12 -9.85
CA SER A 708 -13.97 48.32 -9.02
C SER A 708 -13.90 47.95 -7.54
N ASP A 709 -13.31 48.79 -6.70
CA ASP A 709 -13.28 48.69 -5.23
C ASP A 709 -14.18 49.73 -4.51
N ASP A 710 -14.79 50.66 -5.26
CA ASP A 710 -15.65 51.73 -4.74
C ASP A 710 -16.99 51.88 -5.54
N GLN A 711 -17.25 50.93 -6.45
CA GLN A 711 -18.35 50.90 -7.44
C GLN A 711 -18.41 52.12 -8.38
N SER A 712 -17.43 53.03 -8.31
CA SER A 712 -17.47 54.37 -8.93
C SER A 712 -16.34 54.57 -9.94
N THR A 713 -15.14 54.11 -9.61
CA THR A 713 -13.96 54.01 -10.45
C THR A 713 -13.78 52.59 -10.93
N TRP A 714 -13.45 52.40 -12.20
CA TRP A 714 -13.45 51.09 -12.86
C TRP A 714 -12.17 50.92 -13.65
N ILE A 715 -11.48 49.80 -13.44
CA ILE A 715 -10.20 49.44 -14.05
C ILE A 715 -10.42 48.29 -15.03
N ASP A 716 -9.83 48.39 -16.23
CA ASP A 716 -9.93 47.36 -17.25
C ASP A 716 -9.10 46.13 -16.86
N VAL A 717 -9.77 44.99 -16.70
CA VAL A 717 -9.16 43.68 -16.47
C VAL A 717 -8.85 43.00 -17.79
N GLU A 718 -9.82 43.02 -18.71
CA GLU A 718 -9.71 42.38 -20.02
C GLU A 718 -10.37 43.26 -21.09
N THR A 719 -9.74 43.38 -22.25
CA THR A 719 -10.36 43.95 -23.46
C THR A 719 -10.19 42.98 -24.61
N VAL A 720 -11.31 42.50 -25.14
CA VAL A 720 -11.37 41.51 -26.21
C VAL A 720 -11.81 42.21 -27.49
N GLY A 721 -11.04 42.05 -28.56
CA GLY A 721 -11.24 42.74 -29.83
C GLY A 721 -10.40 44.02 -29.98
N PRO A 722 -10.64 44.84 -31.03
CA PRO A 722 -11.74 44.70 -31.97
C PRO A 722 -11.60 43.55 -32.96
N GLY A 723 -10.41 42.95 -33.11
CA GLY A 723 -10.26 41.63 -33.73
C GLY A 723 -9.07 40.89 -33.13
N GLY A 724 -9.09 39.56 -33.13
CA GLY A 724 -8.00 38.76 -32.58
C GLY A 724 -8.42 37.35 -32.20
N THR A 725 -7.70 36.74 -31.28
CA THR A 725 -8.09 35.48 -30.65
C THR A 725 -9.25 35.70 -29.69
N GLY A 726 -10.31 34.89 -29.80
CA GLY A 726 -11.48 34.98 -28.92
C GLY A 726 -12.52 36.03 -29.29
N THR A 727 -12.61 36.41 -30.58
CA THR A 727 -13.64 37.33 -31.13
C THR A 727 -14.59 36.66 -32.13
N SER A 728 -14.62 35.32 -32.16
CA SER A 728 -15.38 34.50 -33.13
C SER A 728 -16.17 33.38 -32.44
N GLY A 729 -16.64 33.65 -31.22
CA GLY A 729 -17.29 32.67 -30.35
C GLY A 729 -16.34 31.61 -29.76
N GLY A 730 -16.94 30.65 -29.04
CA GLY A 730 -16.27 29.68 -28.19
C GLY A 730 -16.13 30.16 -26.75
N TRP A 731 -16.39 29.27 -25.79
CA TRP A 731 -16.15 29.50 -24.37
C TRP A 731 -14.65 29.52 -24.09
N ILE A 732 -14.18 30.57 -23.40
CA ILE A 732 -12.78 30.80 -23.04
C ILE A 732 -12.72 31.21 -21.57
N GLU A 733 -11.96 30.48 -20.75
CA GLU A 733 -11.67 30.86 -19.36
C GLU A 733 -10.73 32.08 -19.32
N HIS A 734 -10.99 33.00 -18.41
CA HIS A 734 -10.07 34.07 -18.03
C HIS A 734 -10.02 34.17 -16.50
N SER A 735 -8.85 34.43 -15.94
CA SER A 735 -8.63 34.57 -14.50
C SER A 735 -7.66 35.71 -14.18
N PHE A 736 -7.85 36.37 -13.04
CA PHE A 736 -7.02 37.49 -12.59
C PHE A 736 -7.04 37.62 -11.06
N GLN A 737 -5.94 38.10 -10.46
CA GLN A 737 -5.93 38.49 -9.04
C GLN A 737 -6.56 39.88 -8.91
N VAL A 738 -7.49 40.07 -7.97
CA VAL A 738 -8.18 41.37 -7.80
C VAL A 738 -7.21 42.46 -7.33
N SER A 739 -6.27 42.06 -6.47
CA SER A 739 -5.19 42.88 -5.90
C SER A 739 -4.27 43.53 -6.93
N ASP A 740 -4.14 42.96 -8.14
CA ASP A 740 -3.37 43.54 -9.24
C ASP A 740 -4.02 44.82 -9.83
N PHE A 741 -5.32 45.01 -9.62
CA PHE A 741 -6.12 46.04 -10.31
C PHE A 741 -6.72 47.08 -9.35
N VAL A 742 -7.22 46.66 -8.19
CA VAL A 742 -7.94 47.52 -7.22
C VAL A 742 -7.63 47.11 -5.77
N LEU A 743 -7.97 47.96 -4.79
CA LEU A 743 -7.79 47.60 -3.39
C LEU A 743 -8.82 46.56 -2.96
N LEU A 744 -8.43 45.71 -2.00
CA LEU A 744 -9.34 44.71 -1.42
C LEU A 744 -10.26 45.40 -0.40
N THR A 745 -11.55 45.51 -0.71
CA THR A 745 -12.54 46.22 0.09
C THR A 745 -13.86 45.45 0.21
N GLY A 746 -14.73 45.91 1.11
CA GLY A 746 -16.11 45.43 1.23
C GLY A 746 -17.06 45.87 0.10
N ASN A 747 -16.53 46.43 -1.00
CA ASN A 747 -17.31 47.01 -2.09
C ASN A 747 -16.85 46.55 -3.47
N VAL A 748 -16.05 45.46 -3.56
CA VAL A 748 -15.50 45.00 -4.84
C VAL A 748 -16.61 44.53 -5.77
N GLN A 749 -16.56 44.90 -7.04
CA GLN A 749 -17.56 44.47 -8.04
C GLN A 749 -16.92 44.32 -9.42
N VAL A 750 -17.36 43.31 -10.17
CA VAL A 750 -16.95 43.05 -11.56
C VAL A 750 -18.09 43.38 -12.51
N ARG A 751 -17.77 43.92 -13.69
CA ARG A 751 -18.74 44.14 -14.76
C ARG A 751 -18.23 43.73 -16.13
N PHE A 752 -19.17 43.32 -16.98
CA PHE A 752 -18.95 42.80 -18.33
C PHE A 752 -19.75 43.67 -19.32
N THR A 753 -19.06 44.40 -20.18
CA THR A 753 -19.66 45.32 -21.15
C THR A 753 -19.48 44.80 -22.57
N ALA A 754 -20.58 44.53 -23.26
CA ALA A 754 -20.60 44.29 -24.70
C ALA A 754 -21.08 45.55 -25.42
N SER A 755 -20.43 45.90 -26.54
CA SER A 755 -20.65 47.14 -27.27
C SER A 755 -20.72 46.89 -28.78
N ASP A 756 -21.61 47.59 -29.47
CA ASP A 756 -21.59 47.81 -30.93
C ASP A 756 -21.67 49.31 -31.20
N LEU A 757 -20.54 49.89 -31.60
CA LEU A 757 -20.33 51.33 -31.62
C LEU A 757 -19.82 51.79 -32.98
N GLY A 758 -20.77 51.98 -33.90
CA GLY A 758 -20.54 52.74 -35.13
C GLY A 758 -21.24 52.12 -36.33
N SER A 759 -20.58 51.16 -36.96
CA SER A 759 -21.10 50.45 -38.14
C SER A 759 -21.22 48.97 -37.83
N GLY A 760 -22.46 48.50 -37.65
CA GLY A 760 -22.79 47.19 -37.08
C GLY A 760 -21.86 46.04 -37.45
N SER A 761 -21.06 45.60 -36.49
CA SER A 761 -20.66 44.18 -36.40
C SER A 761 -21.90 43.35 -36.02
N ILE A 762 -21.84 42.02 -36.07
CA ILE A 762 -22.79 41.19 -35.31
C ILE A 762 -22.12 40.84 -33.99
N VAL A 763 -22.55 41.48 -32.91
CA VAL A 763 -21.97 41.40 -31.58
C VAL A 763 -22.87 40.55 -30.67
N GLU A 764 -22.35 39.37 -30.30
CA GLU A 764 -22.99 38.47 -29.32
C GLU A 764 -21.94 38.04 -28.27
N ALA A 765 -22.30 38.08 -26.99
CA ALA A 765 -21.42 37.76 -25.87
C ALA A 765 -22.12 36.88 -24.82
N GLY A 766 -21.33 36.13 -24.05
CA GLY A 766 -21.78 35.27 -22.96
C GLY A 766 -20.79 35.28 -21.78
N VAL A 767 -21.29 35.01 -20.58
CA VAL A 767 -20.52 34.82 -19.35
C VAL A 767 -21.09 33.62 -18.61
N ASP A 768 -20.21 32.74 -18.15
CA ASP A 768 -20.55 31.53 -17.43
C ASP A 768 -19.49 31.16 -16.38
N ASP A 769 -19.80 30.21 -15.49
CA ASP A 769 -18.87 29.64 -14.50
C ASP A 769 -18.03 30.69 -13.75
N PHE A 770 -18.69 31.73 -13.24
CA PHE A 770 -17.99 32.76 -12.47
C PHE A 770 -17.66 32.22 -11.08
N ARG A 771 -16.37 32.25 -10.73
CA ARG A 771 -15.88 31.96 -9.37
C ARG A 771 -15.00 33.09 -8.84
N TYR A 772 -15.04 33.28 -7.53
CA TYR A 772 -13.89 33.85 -6.83
C TYR A 772 -13.40 32.90 -5.74
N GLU A 773 -12.09 32.87 -5.62
CA GLU A 773 -11.31 31.96 -4.77
C GLU A 773 -10.34 32.82 -3.96
N ASP A 774 -10.32 32.64 -2.65
CA ASP A 774 -9.38 33.32 -1.76
C ASP A 774 -8.79 32.34 -0.74
N VAL A 775 -7.50 32.50 -0.50
CA VAL A 775 -6.71 31.69 0.43
C VAL A 775 -6.81 32.33 1.80
N ASP A 776 -7.42 31.62 2.75
CA ASP A 776 -7.52 32.10 4.13
C ASP A 776 -6.18 31.91 4.89
N CYS A 777 -5.34 32.93 4.78
CA CYS A 777 -4.13 33.10 5.58
C CYS A 777 -4.33 33.93 6.85
N SER A 778 -5.58 34.31 7.19
CA SER A 778 -5.86 35.25 8.29
C SER A 778 -5.57 34.71 9.69
N GLY A 779 -5.26 33.42 9.81
CA GLY A 779 -4.78 32.77 11.04
C GLY A 779 -3.27 32.86 11.28
N ILE A 780 -2.49 33.54 10.41
CA ILE A 780 -1.06 33.76 10.63
C ILE A 780 -0.85 35.11 11.34
N ASN A 781 -0.22 35.04 12.51
CA ASN A 781 0.53 36.15 13.06
C ASN A 781 1.86 36.21 12.25
N ASP A 782 1.97 37.23 11.40
CA ASP A 782 3.16 37.65 10.63
C ASP A 782 3.24 39.16 10.85
N CYS A 783 3.86 39.54 11.97
CA CYS A 783 3.84 40.90 12.49
C CYS A 783 4.82 41.83 11.75
N ASN A 784 5.91 41.26 11.20
CA ASN A 784 6.90 41.98 10.41
C ASN A 784 6.54 42.06 8.91
N LEU A 785 5.46 41.37 8.49
CA LEU A 785 4.89 41.34 7.14
C LEU A 785 5.86 40.84 6.07
N ASN A 786 6.78 39.94 6.44
CA ASN A 786 7.80 39.43 5.54
C ASN A 786 7.36 38.19 4.72
N GLY A 787 6.22 37.57 5.08
CA GLY A 787 5.68 36.35 4.47
C GLY A 787 6.11 35.06 5.17
N VAL A 788 6.81 35.14 6.29
CA VAL A 788 7.14 34.04 7.20
C VAL A 788 6.32 34.21 8.48
N PRO A 789 5.69 33.15 9.01
CA PRO A 789 4.96 33.25 10.27
C PRO A 789 5.89 33.58 11.44
N ASP A 790 5.43 34.38 12.40
CA ASP A 790 6.12 34.77 13.63
C ASP A 790 6.88 33.60 14.28
N ALA A 791 6.15 32.52 14.60
CA ALA A 791 6.71 31.30 15.20
C ALA A 791 7.77 30.59 14.35
N GLN A 792 7.78 30.81 13.03
CA GLN A 792 8.73 30.23 12.10
C GLN A 792 9.94 31.13 11.84
N ASP A 793 9.80 32.46 11.94
CA ASP A 793 10.92 33.38 11.99
C ASP A 793 11.78 33.14 13.25
N ILE A 794 11.12 32.95 14.39
CA ILE A 794 11.72 32.55 15.65
C ILE A 794 12.44 31.20 15.52
N ALA A 795 11.75 30.17 15.00
CA ALA A 795 12.33 28.83 14.87
C ALA A 795 13.51 28.75 13.89
N ASN A 796 13.57 29.64 12.90
CA ASN A 796 14.68 29.75 11.94
C ASN A 796 15.80 30.69 12.44
N GLY A 797 15.57 31.46 13.50
CA GLY A 797 16.47 32.51 13.98
C GLY A 797 16.63 33.67 13.00
N THR A 798 15.61 33.94 12.18
CA THR A 798 15.54 35.10 11.29
C THR A 798 15.02 36.35 12.00
N SER A 799 14.14 36.16 12.99
CA SER A 799 13.83 37.14 14.04
C SER A 799 14.19 36.54 15.40
N GLN A 800 14.37 37.38 16.42
CA GLN A 800 14.57 36.92 17.79
C GLN A 800 13.22 36.94 18.55
N ASP A 801 13.11 36.03 19.51
CA ASP A 801 12.07 35.92 20.55
C ASP A 801 12.85 35.44 21.78
N CYS A 802 13.37 36.42 22.51
CA CYS A 802 14.32 36.22 23.58
C CYS A 802 13.65 36.19 24.96
N ASP A 803 12.43 36.73 25.08
CA ASP A 803 11.56 36.61 26.25
C ASP A 803 10.67 35.34 26.22
N ILE A 804 10.62 34.66 25.06
CA ILE A 804 9.97 33.36 24.84
C ILE A 804 8.44 33.47 24.96
N ASP A 805 7.88 34.61 24.56
CA ASP A 805 6.43 34.85 24.51
C ASP A 805 5.77 34.28 23.24
N GLY A 806 6.56 34.00 22.21
CA GLY A 806 6.15 33.41 20.93
C GLY A 806 5.84 34.43 19.83
N ASN A 807 6.07 35.72 20.06
CA ASN A 807 6.03 36.80 19.07
C ASN A 807 7.45 37.37 18.87
N PRO A 808 7.85 37.75 17.64
CA PRO A 808 9.12 38.39 17.40
C PRO A 808 9.32 39.69 18.20
N ASP A 809 10.48 39.79 18.85
CA ASP A 809 11.02 40.95 19.58
C ASP A 809 10.84 42.27 18.81
N GLU A 810 11.18 42.24 17.52
CA GLU A 810 11.14 43.37 16.59
C GLU A 810 9.71 43.88 16.30
N CYS A 811 8.69 43.12 16.68
CA CYS A 811 7.28 43.49 16.56
C CYS A 811 6.69 43.98 17.87
N THR A 812 6.99 43.30 18.98
CA THR A 812 6.50 43.66 20.33
C THR A 812 7.09 44.98 20.81
N THR A 813 8.35 45.26 20.44
CA THR A 813 9.00 46.56 20.67
C THR A 813 8.46 47.65 19.73
N ALA A 814 8.11 47.31 18.48
CA ALA A 814 7.63 48.27 17.48
C ALA A 814 6.17 48.71 17.68
N ASP A 815 5.31 47.86 18.25
CA ASP A 815 3.93 48.23 18.63
C ASP A 815 3.82 48.80 20.06
N GLY A 816 4.88 48.63 20.85
CA GLY A 816 4.99 49.12 22.23
C GLY A 816 4.29 48.22 23.26
N SER A 817 4.10 46.94 22.95
CA SER A 817 3.57 45.93 23.88
C SER A 817 4.59 45.48 24.92
N VAL A 818 5.89 45.50 24.60
CA VAL A 818 7.00 45.30 25.56
C VAL A 818 7.92 46.52 25.64
N PRO A 819 8.61 46.76 26.78
CA PRO A 819 9.62 47.81 26.89
C PRO A 819 10.85 47.56 26.00
N ASP A 820 11.23 48.58 25.23
CA ASP A 820 12.55 48.79 24.63
C ASP A 820 12.94 50.25 24.93
N CYS A 821 13.68 50.43 26.01
CA CYS A 821 14.05 51.74 26.53
C CYS A 821 15.13 52.44 25.69
N ASN A 822 15.96 51.66 25.00
CA ASN A 822 17.15 52.15 24.29
C ASN A 822 16.93 52.29 22.77
N GLY A 823 15.83 51.74 22.25
CA GLY A 823 15.35 51.87 20.87
C GLY A 823 16.11 51.01 19.87
N ASN A 824 16.63 49.85 20.29
CA ASN A 824 17.44 48.98 19.42
C ASN A 824 16.62 47.89 18.70
N GLY A 825 15.35 47.66 19.09
CA GLY A 825 14.48 46.61 18.55
C GLY A 825 14.59 45.25 19.23
N VAL A 826 15.15 45.20 20.45
CA VAL A 826 15.24 44.05 21.35
C VAL A 826 14.58 44.44 22.68
N PRO A 827 13.72 43.60 23.27
CA PRO A 827 13.13 43.87 24.58
C PRO A 827 14.18 44.05 25.66
N ASP A 828 13.88 44.94 26.61
CA ASP A 828 14.75 45.31 27.73
C ASP A 828 15.26 44.07 28.51
N ILE A 829 14.37 43.12 28.80
CA ILE A 829 14.67 41.83 29.48
C ILE A 829 15.71 40.95 28.74
N CYS A 830 15.90 41.19 27.45
CA CYS A 830 16.81 40.42 26.61
C CYS A 830 18.16 41.10 26.41
N ASP A 831 18.20 42.42 26.38
CA ASP A 831 19.46 43.16 26.53
C ASP A 831 20.15 42.72 27.84
N VAL A 832 19.38 42.59 28.92
CA VAL A 832 19.83 41.98 30.19
C VAL A 832 20.37 40.56 29.99
N ALA A 833 19.58 39.68 29.37
CA ALA A 833 19.98 38.28 29.16
C ALA A 833 21.26 38.14 28.28
N THR A 834 21.54 39.11 27.41
CA THR A 834 22.78 39.15 26.59
C THR A 834 23.96 39.85 27.27
N GLY A 835 23.75 40.43 28.45
CA GLY A 835 24.79 40.93 29.35
C GLY A 835 24.92 42.45 29.43
N THR A 836 23.84 43.21 29.22
CA THR A 836 23.74 44.53 29.87
C THR A 836 23.67 44.33 31.39
N ALA A 837 23.99 45.39 32.14
CA ALA A 837 23.77 45.37 33.57
C ALA A 837 22.27 45.60 33.85
N ASP A 838 21.75 44.78 34.75
CA ASP A 838 20.46 44.81 35.43
C ASP A 838 20.81 44.21 36.80
N CYS A 839 20.87 45.06 37.82
CA CYS A 839 21.36 44.68 39.14
C CYS A 839 20.25 44.40 40.16
N ASP A 840 19.02 44.89 39.94
CA ASP A 840 17.87 44.66 40.81
C ASP A 840 17.00 43.46 40.34
N GLN A 841 17.19 43.03 39.09
CA GLN A 841 16.52 41.94 38.39
C GLN A 841 15.03 42.20 38.10
N ASP A 842 14.64 43.46 37.88
CA ASP A 842 13.30 43.84 37.41
C ASP A 842 13.07 43.49 35.92
N GLY A 843 14.15 43.36 35.14
CA GLY A 843 14.13 43.07 33.71
C GLY A 843 14.34 44.30 32.81
N MET A 844 14.64 45.47 33.38
CA MET A 844 15.08 46.67 32.69
C MET A 844 16.61 46.82 32.77
N PRO A 845 17.31 47.28 31.70
CA PRO A 845 18.74 47.56 31.80
C PRO A 845 19.05 48.84 32.59
N ASP A 846 20.01 48.78 33.52
CA ASP A 846 20.50 49.88 34.37
C ASP A 846 20.61 51.23 33.61
N SER A 847 21.09 51.17 32.37
CA SER A 847 21.31 52.34 31.51
C SER A 847 20.07 53.17 31.18
N CYS A 848 18.88 52.66 31.50
CA CYS A 848 17.58 53.27 31.22
C CYS A 848 16.82 53.70 32.48
N GLU A 849 17.35 53.41 33.66
CA GLU A 849 16.71 53.64 34.94
C GLU A 849 17.26 54.89 35.62
N VAL A 850 16.78 55.16 36.84
CA VAL A 850 17.18 56.37 37.57
C VAL A 850 18.43 56.07 38.37
N ASP A 851 19.43 56.93 38.19
CA ASP A 851 20.67 57.01 38.96
C ASP A 851 20.65 58.42 39.59
N THR A 852 20.26 58.50 40.87
CA THR A 852 19.93 59.74 41.58
C THR A 852 21.18 60.54 41.98
N ASP A 853 22.27 59.88 42.36
CA ASP A 853 23.51 60.52 42.81
C ASP A 853 24.52 60.73 41.64
N GLY A 854 24.47 59.87 40.62
CA GLY A 854 25.29 59.90 39.42
C GLY A 854 26.58 59.07 39.47
N ASP A 855 26.71 58.10 40.37
CA ASP A 855 27.91 57.25 40.52
C ASP A 855 28.05 56.17 39.43
N GLY A 856 26.92 55.76 38.84
CA GLY A 856 26.82 54.73 37.80
C GLY A 856 26.20 53.41 38.26
N GLN A 857 25.64 53.33 39.47
CA GLN A 857 24.73 52.31 39.96
C GLN A 857 23.31 52.92 40.05
N ILE A 858 22.27 52.19 39.66
CA ILE A 858 20.89 52.72 39.65
C ILE A 858 20.23 52.65 41.03
N ASP A 859 19.24 53.50 41.27
CA ASP A 859 18.54 53.68 42.54
C ASP A 859 18.10 52.35 43.20
N ASP A 860 17.47 51.45 42.43
CA ASP A 860 16.93 50.19 42.96
C ASP A 860 18.02 49.12 43.25
N CYS A 861 19.25 49.34 42.74
CA CYS A 861 20.44 48.55 43.06
C CYS A 861 21.39 49.22 44.05
N ASP A 862 21.27 50.54 44.19
CA ASP A 862 22.22 51.33 44.95
C ASP A 862 22.01 51.08 46.43
N ALA A 863 23.13 50.83 47.11
CA ALA A 863 23.13 50.68 48.54
C ALA A 863 23.07 52.04 49.25
N ASP A 864 23.34 53.17 48.59
CA ASP A 864 23.58 54.51 49.18
C ASP A 864 23.01 55.62 48.26
N LEU A 865 21.67 55.74 48.21
CA LEU A 865 20.89 56.51 47.21
C LEU A 865 21.23 58.01 47.07
N ASP A 866 21.95 58.60 48.03
CA ASP A 866 22.39 60.00 47.95
C ASP A 866 23.92 60.20 48.10
N GLY A 867 24.69 59.10 48.09
CA GLY A 867 26.15 59.09 48.00
C GLY A 867 26.86 59.63 49.25
N ASP A 868 26.23 59.48 50.41
CA ASP A 868 26.67 59.97 51.72
C ASP A 868 27.75 59.08 52.35
N GLY A 869 27.67 57.77 52.09
CA GLY A 869 28.52 56.72 52.64
C GLY A 869 27.83 55.80 53.65
N ILE A 870 26.55 56.05 53.99
CA ILE A 870 25.72 55.20 54.87
C ILE A 870 24.69 54.44 54.01
N PRO A 871 24.63 53.10 54.08
CA PRO A 871 23.66 52.37 53.27
C PRO A 871 22.20 52.68 53.60
N ASN A 872 21.31 52.72 52.61
CA ASN A 872 19.88 53.06 52.69
C ASN A 872 19.12 52.38 53.84
N ASP A 873 19.27 51.06 53.99
CA ASP A 873 18.66 50.26 55.07
C ASP A 873 19.15 50.63 56.48
N CYS A 874 20.25 51.38 56.53
CA CYS A 874 20.99 51.80 57.71
C CYS A 874 21.02 53.32 57.90
N ASP A 875 20.53 54.10 56.94
CA ASP A 875 20.45 55.55 57.04
C ASP A 875 19.13 55.99 57.70
N ILE A 876 19.19 56.93 58.66
CA ILE A 876 18.03 57.41 59.43
C ILE A 876 17.03 58.25 58.61
N ASP A 877 17.44 58.82 57.49
CA ASP A 877 16.68 59.73 56.65
C ASP A 877 16.05 59.03 55.42
N GLN A 878 16.68 57.95 54.93
CA GLN A 878 16.07 56.99 54.01
C GLN A 878 15.20 55.94 54.74
N THR A 879 15.67 55.39 55.88
CA THR A 879 15.00 54.31 56.63
C THR A 879 14.64 54.72 58.07
N THR A 880 13.37 54.60 58.43
CA THR A 880 12.92 54.97 59.78
C THR A 880 13.33 53.95 60.84
N GLY A 881 14.30 54.31 61.70
CA GLY A 881 14.76 53.46 62.81
C GLY A 881 15.04 54.19 64.13
N VAL A 882 15.90 53.59 64.95
CA VAL A 882 16.39 54.13 66.23
C VAL A 882 17.88 54.41 66.08
N ASP A 883 18.35 55.52 66.65
CA ASP A 883 19.74 55.98 66.66
C ASP A 883 19.97 56.58 68.06
N CYS A 884 20.55 55.79 68.97
CA CYS A 884 20.73 56.11 70.39
C CYS A 884 22.02 56.90 70.66
N ASP A 885 23.02 56.81 69.77
CA ASP A 885 24.26 57.59 69.87
C ASP A 885 24.28 58.88 69.01
N ALA A 886 23.28 59.03 68.13
CA ALA A 886 22.99 60.16 67.25
C ALA A 886 24.01 60.35 66.11
N ASN A 887 24.52 59.27 65.53
CA ASN A 887 25.57 59.31 64.51
C ASN A 887 25.04 59.46 63.06
N GLY A 888 23.76 59.17 62.80
CA GLY A 888 23.15 59.20 61.45
C GLY A 888 22.84 57.80 60.89
N GLN A 889 23.58 56.79 61.32
CA GLN A 889 23.31 55.38 61.09
C GLN A 889 22.29 54.86 62.13
N LEU A 890 21.53 53.84 61.77
CA LEU A 890 20.61 53.17 62.70
C LEU A 890 21.37 52.27 63.69
N ASP A 891 20.96 52.23 64.97
CA ASP A 891 21.51 51.38 66.03
C ASP A 891 21.61 49.90 65.59
N SER A 892 20.60 49.41 64.87
CA SER A 892 20.55 48.05 64.32
C SER A 892 21.66 47.78 63.29
N CYS A 893 22.12 48.81 62.60
CA CYS A 893 23.21 48.76 61.65
C CYS A 893 24.57 49.06 62.28
N ASP A 894 24.65 49.87 63.33
CA ASP A 894 25.86 49.95 64.16
C ASP A 894 26.20 48.57 64.75
N LEU A 895 25.19 47.88 65.31
CA LEU A 895 25.30 46.48 65.75
C LEU A 895 25.79 45.56 64.63
N ALA A 896 25.20 45.66 63.43
CA ALA A 896 25.61 44.86 62.27
C ALA A 896 27.03 45.19 61.76
N ALA A 897 27.46 46.45 61.90
CA ALA A 897 28.80 46.93 61.58
C ALA A 897 29.85 46.55 62.67
N GLY A 898 29.43 45.90 63.75
CA GLY A 898 30.30 45.40 64.82
C GLY A 898 30.56 46.41 65.94
N ALA A 899 29.68 47.41 66.11
CA ALA A 899 29.60 48.13 67.37
C ALA A 899 29.19 47.16 68.50
N VAL A 900 29.67 47.44 69.72
CA VAL A 900 29.74 46.40 70.76
C VAL A 900 28.37 46.18 71.40
N ASP A 901 27.85 44.96 71.25
CA ASP A 901 26.77 44.32 72.02
C ASP A 901 27.31 42.96 72.42
N CYS A 902 27.86 42.88 73.62
CA CYS A 902 28.67 41.77 74.05
C CYS A 902 27.87 40.70 74.80
N ASP A 903 26.68 41.03 75.31
CA ASP A 903 25.73 40.07 75.88
C ASP A 903 24.64 39.62 74.89
N LEU A 904 24.64 40.18 73.67
CA LEU A 904 23.79 39.84 72.52
C LEU A 904 22.30 40.05 72.80
N ASP A 905 21.95 41.05 73.61
CA ASP A 905 20.55 41.40 73.93
C ASP A 905 19.86 42.24 72.83
N GLY A 906 20.63 42.73 71.84
CA GLY A 906 20.15 43.54 70.73
C GLY A 906 20.17 45.05 71.02
N GLN A 907 20.90 45.49 72.04
CA GLN A 907 21.19 46.89 72.33
C GLN A 907 22.71 47.07 72.43
N LEU A 908 23.20 48.22 72.00
CA LEU A 908 24.62 48.56 72.14
C LEU A 908 25.01 48.65 73.63
N ASP A 909 26.15 48.04 74.00
CA ASP A 909 26.78 48.10 75.33
C ASP A 909 26.90 49.56 75.81
N SER A 910 27.23 50.47 74.90
CA SER A 910 27.35 51.91 75.16
C SER A 910 26.03 52.50 75.64
N CYS A 911 24.90 52.06 75.09
CA CYS A 911 23.56 52.46 75.48
C CYS A 911 23.09 51.69 76.75
N GLN A 912 23.44 50.41 76.94
CA GLN A 912 23.19 49.64 78.19
C GLN A 912 23.94 50.23 79.41
N ILE A 913 25.26 50.48 79.31
CA ILE A 913 26.11 51.09 80.35
C ILE A 913 25.69 52.55 80.65
N SER A 914 25.09 53.23 79.67
CA SER A 914 24.46 54.53 79.92
C SER A 914 23.22 54.42 80.83
N GLY A 915 22.52 53.28 80.77
CA GLY A 915 21.29 52.96 81.51
C GLY A 915 21.53 52.41 82.93
N ASP A 916 22.43 51.45 83.12
CA ASP A 916 22.85 50.91 84.43
C ASP A 916 24.38 50.81 84.53
N ARG A 917 24.93 51.04 85.72
CA ARG A 917 26.37 50.98 86.04
C ARG A 917 26.76 49.87 87.00
N SER A 918 25.81 49.04 87.42
CA SER A 918 26.07 47.92 88.34
C SER A 918 26.47 46.62 87.64
N VAL A 919 26.48 46.65 86.30
CA VAL A 919 26.84 45.58 85.36
C VAL A 919 28.27 45.72 84.82
N ASP A 920 29.07 46.59 85.44
CA ASP A 920 30.50 46.84 85.23
C ASP A 920 31.07 47.14 86.63
N CYS A 921 31.32 46.08 87.41
CA CYS A 921 31.56 46.17 88.85
C CYS A 921 33.02 46.50 89.20
N ASP A 922 33.96 46.16 88.31
CA ASP A 922 35.38 46.51 88.44
C ASP A 922 35.74 47.85 87.73
N LEU A 923 34.81 48.40 86.95
CA LEU A 923 34.88 49.67 86.21
C LEU A 923 35.83 49.62 84.99
N SER A 924 35.88 48.47 84.32
CA SER A 924 36.60 48.21 83.07
C SER A 924 36.09 49.06 81.90
N GLY A 925 34.79 49.40 81.91
CA GLY A 925 34.09 50.01 80.76
C GLY A 925 33.56 48.98 79.75
N THR A 926 33.61 47.71 80.11
CA THR A 926 32.92 46.57 79.48
C THR A 926 31.94 45.98 80.49
N LEU A 927 30.95 45.20 80.04
CA LEU A 927 30.02 44.57 80.98
C LEU A 927 30.69 43.35 81.67
N ASP A 928 30.47 43.17 82.98
CA ASP A 928 31.00 42.04 83.77
C ASP A 928 30.67 40.69 83.12
N SER A 929 29.44 40.55 82.60
CA SER A 929 28.94 39.39 81.85
C SER A 929 29.79 39.08 80.63
N CYS A 930 30.31 40.10 79.98
CA CYS A 930 31.14 40.01 78.79
C CYS A 930 32.62 39.84 79.09
N GLU A 931 33.08 40.26 80.27
CA GLU A 931 34.43 39.94 80.75
C GLU A 931 34.55 38.47 81.13
N ILE A 932 33.49 37.90 81.73
CA ILE A 932 33.30 36.45 81.92
C ILE A 932 33.24 35.75 80.55
N ALA A 933 32.33 36.16 79.65
CA ALA A 933 32.16 35.51 78.35
C ALA A 933 33.40 35.63 77.43
N GLY A 934 34.15 36.73 77.55
CA GLY A 934 35.38 37.00 76.83
C GLY A 934 36.62 36.32 77.42
N GLY A 935 36.53 35.70 78.59
CA GLY A 935 37.63 35.03 79.27
C GLY A 935 38.79 35.97 79.65
N VAL A 936 38.50 37.25 79.89
CA VAL A 936 39.49 38.25 80.33
C VAL A 936 39.60 38.36 81.85
N ALA A 937 38.63 37.78 82.57
CA ALA A 937 38.70 37.53 84.00
C ALA A 937 38.08 36.15 84.32
N ASP A 938 38.60 35.47 85.34
CA ASP A 938 38.26 34.08 85.66
C ASP A 938 36.93 33.97 86.45
N ASP A 939 36.08 33.01 86.10
CA ASP A 939 34.91 32.49 86.87
C ASP A 939 34.90 30.95 86.71
N CYS A 940 35.87 30.31 87.36
CA CYS A 940 36.22 28.91 87.16
C CYS A 940 35.20 27.94 87.76
N ASN A 941 34.35 28.42 88.68
CA ASN A 941 33.18 27.66 89.17
C ASN A 941 31.86 28.05 88.46
N SER A 942 31.91 29.01 87.55
CA SER A 942 30.86 29.41 86.60
C SER A 942 29.54 29.83 87.27
N ASN A 943 29.64 30.66 88.31
CA ASN A 943 28.47 31.14 89.06
C ASN A 943 27.96 32.52 88.63
N GLY A 944 28.62 33.16 87.66
CA GLY A 944 28.27 34.48 87.14
C GLY A 944 28.89 35.63 87.94
N THR A 945 29.87 35.35 88.79
CA THR A 945 30.71 36.35 89.44
C THR A 945 32.18 35.93 89.33
N LEU A 946 33.08 36.89 89.12
CA LEU A 946 34.49 36.60 88.91
C LEU A 946 35.13 35.96 90.16
N ASP A 947 35.96 34.93 89.98
CA ASP A 947 36.74 34.27 91.05
C ASP A 947 37.55 35.29 91.86
N SER A 948 38.06 36.34 91.20
CA SER A 948 38.78 37.43 91.87
C SER A 948 37.89 38.23 92.84
N CYS A 949 36.61 38.39 92.52
CA CYS A 949 35.59 38.92 93.42
C CYS A 949 35.28 37.90 94.53
N GLU A 950 35.21 36.60 94.24
CA GLU A 950 34.91 35.55 95.23
C GLU A 950 36.02 35.29 96.25
N ILE A 951 37.27 35.15 95.81
CA ILE A 951 38.46 35.00 96.67
C ILE A 951 38.65 36.24 97.54
N SER A 952 38.21 37.42 97.08
CA SER A 952 38.15 38.63 97.92
C SER A 952 37.14 38.53 99.08
N THR A 953 36.19 37.58 99.00
CA THR A 953 35.15 37.32 100.00
C THR A 953 35.39 36.10 100.91
N ASP A 954 35.97 34.98 100.43
CA ASP A 954 36.39 33.83 101.27
C ASP A 954 37.73 33.22 100.81
N PRO A 955 38.81 33.27 101.64
CA PRO A 955 40.12 32.68 101.29
C PRO A 955 40.32 31.19 101.61
N THR A 956 39.30 30.43 102.04
CA THR A 956 39.49 29.02 102.48
C THR A 956 39.33 27.97 101.39
N VAL A 957 39.06 28.41 100.16
CA VAL A 957 38.76 27.60 98.97
C VAL A 957 39.96 27.43 98.03
N ASP A 958 41.16 27.72 98.54
CA ASP A 958 42.48 27.53 97.92
C ASP A 958 43.42 27.00 99.04
N CYS A 959 43.60 25.68 99.13
CA CYS A 959 44.25 25.02 100.26
C CYS A 959 45.72 24.70 100.02
N ASP A 960 46.14 24.55 98.77
CA ASP A 960 47.55 24.41 98.37
C ASP A 960 48.24 25.75 98.04
N LEU A 961 47.45 26.85 98.02
CA LEU A 961 47.86 28.25 97.83
C LEU A 961 48.32 28.54 96.40
N SER A 962 47.62 27.94 95.42
CA SER A 962 47.82 28.11 93.98
C SER A 962 47.46 29.53 93.49
N GLY A 963 46.51 30.19 94.15
CA GLY A 963 45.87 31.41 93.67
C GLY A 963 44.65 31.16 92.76
N THR A 964 44.28 29.90 92.55
CA THR A 964 43.04 29.42 91.94
C THR A 964 42.22 28.67 92.99
N LEU A 965 40.94 28.42 92.73
CA LEU A 965 40.12 27.64 93.67
C LEU A 965 40.52 26.15 93.60
N ASP A 966 40.57 25.44 94.74
CA ASP A 966 40.90 24.00 94.82
C ASP A 966 40.03 23.16 93.85
N SER A 967 38.75 23.50 93.75
CA SER A 967 37.80 22.86 92.83
C SER A 967 38.20 23.04 91.36
N CYS A 968 38.86 24.14 91.04
CA CYS A 968 39.32 24.49 89.71
C CYS A 968 40.74 23.96 89.42
N ASP A 969 41.59 23.77 90.43
CA ASP A 969 42.86 23.04 90.28
C ASP A 969 42.63 21.54 90.00
N ILE A 970 41.60 20.95 90.63
CA ILE A 970 41.13 19.59 90.31
C ILE A 970 40.46 19.55 88.93
N ALA A 971 39.50 20.43 88.65
CA ALA A 971 38.81 20.46 87.36
C ALA A 971 39.73 20.80 86.16
N GLY A 972 40.76 21.62 86.41
CA GLY A 972 41.82 21.97 85.45
C GLY A 972 42.88 20.89 85.26
N GLY A 973 42.84 19.79 86.03
CA GLY A 973 43.82 18.70 85.96
C GLY A 973 45.23 19.10 86.38
N LEU A 974 45.38 20.21 87.13
CA LEU A 974 46.65 20.64 87.71
C LEU A 974 46.97 19.84 88.97
N ALA A 975 45.95 19.30 89.61
CA ALA A 975 46.03 18.29 90.66
C ALA A 975 45.25 17.03 90.23
N ALA A 976 45.82 15.84 90.43
CA ALA A 976 45.14 14.57 90.12
C ALA A 976 44.07 14.27 91.19
N ASP A 977 42.93 13.69 90.81
CA ASP A 977 41.87 13.16 91.70
C ASP A 977 41.22 11.95 91.00
N CYS A 978 41.98 10.87 90.86
CA CYS A 978 41.62 9.72 90.03
C CYS A 978 40.57 8.82 90.69
N ASN A 979 40.29 9.01 91.99
CA ASN A 979 39.13 8.43 92.67
C ASN A 979 37.92 9.39 92.79
N SER A 980 38.07 10.65 92.34
CA SER A 980 37.03 11.66 92.14
C SER A 980 36.27 12.07 93.41
N ASN A 981 36.99 12.30 94.51
CA ASN A 981 36.39 12.74 95.77
C ASN A 981 36.43 14.26 96.03
N SER A 982 36.92 15.04 95.05
CA SER A 982 37.09 16.50 95.12
C SER A 982 38.13 16.95 96.15
N SER A 983 39.11 16.09 96.44
CA SER A 983 40.39 16.44 97.04
C SER A 983 41.49 15.80 96.18
N PRO A 984 42.65 16.44 95.97
CA PRO A 984 43.67 15.84 95.12
C PRO A 984 44.26 14.53 95.68
N ASP A 985 44.52 13.54 94.82
CA ASP A 985 45.27 12.31 95.10
C ASP A 985 46.62 12.62 95.77
N SER A 986 47.25 13.76 95.46
CA SER A 986 48.50 14.20 96.10
C SER A 986 48.32 14.56 97.58
N CYS A 987 47.14 15.09 97.96
CA CYS A 987 46.71 15.27 99.34
C CYS A 987 46.36 13.93 100.00
N GLU A 988 45.93 12.91 99.24
CA GLU A 988 45.52 11.59 99.76
C GLU A 988 46.67 10.57 99.91
N ILE A 989 47.57 10.47 98.94
CA ILE A 989 48.81 9.66 99.03
C ILE A 989 49.72 10.23 100.14
N GLY A 990 49.60 11.54 100.42
CA GLY A 990 50.14 12.16 101.63
C GLY A 990 49.61 11.58 102.95
N LEU A 991 48.54 10.78 102.92
CA LEU A 991 47.86 10.16 104.07
C LEU A 991 48.00 8.62 104.12
N ASP A 992 47.96 7.87 103.00
CA ASP A 992 48.15 6.39 102.97
C ASP A 992 48.90 5.86 101.72
N PRO A 993 50.09 5.23 101.85
CA PRO A 993 50.89 4.72 100.72
C PRO A 993 50.54 3.32 100.17
N ALA A 994 49.51 2.62 100.68
CA ALA A 994 49.28 1.21 100.32
C ALA A 994 48.46 0.97 99.04
N LEU A 995 48.13 2.04 98.30
CA LEU A 995 47.22 2.05 97.14
C LEU A 995 47.95 2.09 95.78
N ASP A 996 49.26 1.85 95.79
CA ASP A 996 50.19 1.85 94.65
C ASP A 996 51.17 0.68 94.86
N CYS A 997 50.88 -0.49 94.29
CA CYS A 997 51.51 -1.76 94.65
C CYS A 997 52.72 -2.14 93.78
N ASP A 998 52.75 -1.68 92.52
CA ASP A 998 53.92 -1.80 91.64
C ASP A 998 54.84 -0.56 91.70
N VAL A 999 54.41 0.49 92.41
CA VAL A 999 55.14 1.72 92.76
C VAL A 999 55.31 2.65 91.55
N SER A 1000 54.21 2.85 90.83
CA SER A 1000 54.08 3.71 89.65
C SER A 1000 54.00 5.20 89.99
N GLY A 1001 53.49 5.55 91.17
CA GLY A 1001 53.11 6.91 91.57
C GLY A 1001 51.67 7.30 91.21
N ALA A 1002 50.86 6.36 90.72
CA ALA A 1002 49.41 6.47 90.57
C ALA A 1002 48.71 5.48 91.52
N LEU A 1003 47.39 5.59 91.70
CA LEU A 1003 46.64 4.57 92.44
C LEU A 1003 46.41 3.34 91.53
N ASP A 1004 46.64 2.12 92.03
CA ASP A 1004 46.50 0.85 91.29
C ASP A 1004 45.15 0.76 90.55
N SER A 1005 44.07 1.18 91.23
CA SER A 1005 42.71 1.20 90.71
C SER A 1005 42.53 2.09 89.48
N CYS A 1006 43.35 3.13 89.36
CA CYS A 1006 43.33 4.06 88.25
C CYS A 1006 44.15 3.53 87.06
N GLU A 1007 45.22 2.77 87.31
CA GLU A 1007 46.00 2.15 86.23
C GLU A 1007 45.23 1.02 85.54
N ILE A 1008 44.54 0.17 86.31
CA ILE A 1008 43.66 -0.88 85.75
C ILE A 1008 42.51 -0.26 84.95
N SER A 1009 41.87 0.79 85.46
CA SER A 1009 40.79 1.48 84.73
C SER A 1009 41.28 2.19 83.46
N SER A 1010 42.56 2.55 83.39
CA SER A 1010 43.21 3.12 82.21
C SER A 1010 43.64 2.09 81.14
N GLY A 1011 43.63 0.79 81.47
CA GLY A 1011 44.07 -0.28 80.56
C GLY A 1011 45.55 -0.23 80.18
N THR A 1012 46.38 0.52 80.93
CA THR A 1012 47.85 0.49 80.81
C THR A 1012 48.44 -0.87 81.17
N VAL A 1013 47.67 -1.65 81.92
CA VAL A 1013 47.89 -3.04 82.28
C VAL A 1013 46.63 -3.84 81.92
N ALA A 1014 46.78 -5.06 81.45
CA ALA A 1014 45.66 -5.92 81.07
C ALA A 1014 44.96 -6.51 82.31
N ASP A 1015 43.67 -6.81 82.20
CA ASP A 1015 42.86 -7.55 83.18
C ASP A 1015 41.76 -8.30 82.41
N CYS A 1016 42.13 -9.37 81.69
CA CYS A 1016 41.21 -10.08 80.79
C CYS A 1016 40.11 -10.84 81.54
N ASN A 1017 40.35 -11.15 82.83
CA ASN A 1017 39.39 -11.80 83.71
C ASN A 1017 38.56 -10.81 84.56
N ALA A 1018 38.89 -9.52 84.49
CA ALA A 1018 38.20 -8.36 85.06
C ALA A 1018 38.03 -8.39 86.59
N ASN A 1019 39.08 -8.75 87.34
CA ASN A 1019 39.01 -8.85 88.81
C ASN A 1019 39.46 -7.61 89.59
N GLY A 1020 40.03 -6.60 88.92
CA GLY A 1020 40.52 -5.39 89.59
C GLY A 1020 41.91 -5.55 90.22
N THR A 1021 42.71 -6.47 89.68
CA THR A 1021 44.16 -6.59 89.87
C THR A 1021 44.75 -6.94 88.49
N PRO A 1022 45.92 -6.41 88.07
CA PRO A 1022 46.41 -6.62 86.71
C PRO A 1022 46.72 -8.10 86.38
N ASP A 1023 46.55 -8.52 85.13
CA ASP A 1023 46.90 -9.85 84.61
C ASP A 1023 48.36 -10.23 84.91
N SER A 1024 49.28 -9.25 84.92
CA SER A 1024 50.68 -9.44 85.33
C SER A 1024 50.80 -9.83 86.81
N CYS A 1025 50.06 -9.14 87.68
CA CYS A 1025 49.96 -9.45 89.11
C CYS A 1025 49.19 -10.75 89.38
N ASP A 1026 48.23 -11.11 88.53
CA ASP A 1026 47.52 -12.40 88.57
C ASP A 1026 48.42 -13.58 88.17
N ILE A 1027 49.17 -13.45 87.06
CA ILE A 1027 50.13 -14.49 86.63
C ILE A 1027 51.26 -14.66 87.65
N ASP A 1028 51.80 -13.56 88.20
CA ASP A 1028 52.82 -13.61 89.25
C ASP A 1028 52.29 -14.15 90.59
N SER A 1029 51.00 -13.96 90.89
CA SER A 1029 50.35 -14.53 92.09
C SER A 1029 49.79 -15.95 91.90
N GLY A 1030 49.61 -16.38 90.65
CA GLY A 1030 49.23 -17.73 90.24
C GLY A 1030 47.71 -17.99 90.15
N THR A 1031 46.91 -16.97 89.83
CA THR A 1031 45.43 -17.03 89.77
C THR A 1031 44.88 -17.47 88.40
N SER A 1032 45.60 -17.22 87.31
CA SER A 1032 45.20 -17.57 85.92
C SER A 1032 46.16 -18.55 85.24
N THR A 1033 45.72 -19.25 84.18
CA THR A 1033 46.53 -20.22 83.42
C THR A 1033 46.63 -19.91 81.93
N ASP A 1034 47.85 -20.03 81.42
CA ASP A 1034 48.25 -20.00 80.00
C ASP A 1034 48.93 -21.35 79.71
N ALA A 1035 48.25 -22.25 78.98
CA ALA A 1035 48.67 -23.64 78.82
C ALA A 1035 49.46 -23.93 77.53
N ASP A 1036 49.29 -23.10 76.48
CA ASP A 1036 50.16 -23.14 75.29
C ASP A 1036 51.43 -22.28 75.42
N ALA A 1037 51.48 -21.44 76.47
CA ALA A 1037 52.57 -20.55 76.88
C ALA A 1037 52.83 -19.37 75.92
N ASN A 1038 51.77 -18.82 75.33
CA ASN A 1038 51.85 -17.70 74.39
C ASN A 1038 51.87 -16.31 75.04
N GLY A 1039 51.52 -16.19 76.33
CA GLY A 1039 51.45 -14.92 77.08
C GLY A 1039 50.05 -14.29 77.21
N GLU A 1040 49.01 -14.96 76.70
CA GLU A 1040 47.59 -14.61 76.80
C GLU A 1040 46.84 -15.81 77.43
N PRO A 1041 45.93 -15.61 78.40
CA PRO A 1041 45.13 -16.72 78.94
C PRO A 1041 44.25 -17.38 77.86
N ASP A 1042 44.19 -18.72 77.82
CA ASP A 1042 43.67 -19.53 76.69
C ASP A 1042 42.19 -19.29 76.26
N GLU A 1043 41.44 -18.43 76.94
CA GLU A 1043 39.97 -18.38 76.92
C GLU A 1043 39.32 -17.50 75.80
N CYS A 1044 39.85 -17.49 74.54
CA CYS A 1044 39.52 -16.44 73.52
C CYS A 1044 39.31 -16.75 71.98
N ALA A 1045 39.32 -17.98 71.42
CA ALA A 1045 39.50 -18.21 69.93
C ALA A 1045 38.24 -18.53 69.01
N VAL A 1046 38.44 -18.70 67.67
CA VAL A 1046 37.41 -18.80 66.56
C VAL A 1046 37.69 -19.96 65.51
N GLN A 1047 36.70 -20.51 64.72
CA GLN A 1047 36.70 -21.87 64.00
C GLN A 1047 36.18 -22.03 62.49
N ASP A 1048 36.32 -23.25 61.85
CA ASP A 1048 36.07 -23.73 60.41
C ASP A 1048 34.87 -24.75 60.13
N TRP A 1049 34.52 -25.20 58.87
CA TRP A 1049 33.42 -26.23 58.52
C TRP A 1049 33.51 -27.08 57.18
N ILE A 1050 32.54 -27.99 56.82
CA ILE A 1050 32.50 -28.87 55.58
C ILE A 1050 31.12 -28.85 54.83
N ARG A 1051 31.09 -28.83 53.47
CA ARG A 1051 29.85 -28.84 52.64
C ARG A 1051 29.28 -30.24 52.34
N GLY A 1052 27.95 -30.39 52.40
CA GLY A 1052 27.20 -31.61 52.05
C GLY A 1052 27.12 -32.66 53.16
N ASP A 1053 27.85 -32.45 54.26
CA ASP A 1053 27.77 -33.19 55.53
C ASP A 1053 26.77 -32.46 56.44
N VAL A 1054 25.49 -32.77 56.24
CA VAL A 1054 24.34 -32.07 56.83
C VAL A 1054 24.17 -32.42 58.31
N ASN A 1055 24.57 -33.64 58.69
CA ASN A 1055 24.43 -34.13 60.05
C ASN A 1055 25.68 -33.85 60.93
N VAL A 1056 26.80 -33.43 60.32
CA VAL A 1056 28.09 -33.10 60.95
C VAL A 1056 28.72 -34.33 61.63
N ASP A 1057 28.79 -35.45 60.91
CA ASP A 1057 29.51 -36.68 61.32
C ASP A 1057 30.84 -36.92 60.57
N GLY A 1058 31.13 -36.09 59.56
CA GLY A 1058 32.34 -36.13 58.75
C GLY A 1058 32.23 -37.00 57.49
N SER A 1059 31.05 -37.57 57.17
CA SER A 1059 30.87 -38.51 56.08
C SER A 1059 29.58 -38.29 55.27
N LEU A 1060 29.71 -37.74 54.05
CA LEU A 1060 28.57 -37.54 53.14
C LEU A 1060 27.96 -38.87 52.66
N ASP A 1061 26.79 -39.24 53.20
CA ASP A 1061 26.03 -40.45 52.85
C ASP A 1061 24.48 -40.24 52.82
N ILE A 1062 23.70 -41.32 52.65
CA ILE A 1062 22.24 -41.20 52.52
C ILE A 1062 21.55 -40.62 53.77
N SER A 1063 22.21 -40.64 54.93
CA SER A 1063 21.72 -40.00 56.14
C SER A 1063 21.72 -38.47 56.05
N ASP A 1064 22.64 -37.85 55.29
CA ASP A 1064 22.61 -36.42 54.98
C ASP A 1064 21.43 -36.04 54.08
N ALA A 1065 21.15 -36.87 53.09
CA ALA A 1065 19.96 -36.70 52.26
C ALA A 1065 18.66 -36.85 53.09
N VAL A 1066 18.66 -37.70 54.13
CA VAL A 1066 17.52 -37.78 55.08
C VAL A 1066 17.47 -36.55 55.97
N ALA A 1067 18.59 -36.10 56.54
CA ALA A 1067 18.66 -34.91 57.40
C ALA A 1067 18.24 -33.63 56.64
N SER A 1068 18.68 -33.50 55.38
CA SER A 1068 18.24 -32.46 54.45
C SER A 1068 16.72 -32.49 54.24
N LEU A 1069 16.11 -33.65 53.99
CA LEU A 1069 14.65 -33.77 53.85
C LEU A 1069 13.89 -33.54 55.16
N GLU A 1070 14.46 -33.90 56.32
CA GLU A 1070 13.88 -33.63 57.64
C GLU A 1070 13.97 -32.15 58.03
N TYR A 1071 14.97 -31.42 57.52
CA TYR A 1071 15.05 -29.96 57.60
C TYR A 1071 14.04 -29.29 56.64
N LEU A 1072 13.97 -29.73 55.38
CA LEU A 1072 13.14 -29.13 54.32
C LEU A 1072 11.63 -29.37 54.48
N PHE A 1073 11.22 -30.56 54.96
CA PHE A 1073 9.80 -30.95 55.05
C PHE A 1073 9.37 -31.42 56.44
N GLY A 1074 10.31 -31.57 57.37
CA GLY A 1074 10.07 -32.07 58.72
C GLY A 1074 10.13 -30.97 59.77
N SER A 1075 10.83 -31.28 60.86
CA SER A 1075 11.10 -30.34 61.97
C SER A 1075 12.53 -30.52 62.50
N GLY A 1076 13.43 -31.01 61.63
CA GLY A 1076 14.86 -31.13 61.93
C GLY A 1076 15.53 -29.76 62.02
N THR A 1077 16.61 -29.68 62.79
CA THR A 1077 17.48 -28.51 62.88
C THR A 1077 18.91 -28.91 62.53
N ILE A 1078 19.62 -28.05 61.84
CA ILE A 1078 20.96 -28.29 61.28
C ILE A 1078 22.00 -27.37 61.95
N PRO A 1079 23.26 -27.80 62.18
CA PRO A 1079 24.26 -26.98 62.90
C PRO A 1079 24.92 -25.91 62.01
N CYS A 1080 24.94 -26.13 60.70
CA CYS A 1080 25.59 -25.28 59.71
C CYS A 1080 24.71 -25.25 58.46
N GLN A 1081 24.19 -24.08 58.10
CA GLN A 1081 23.28 -23.92 56.97
C GLN A 1081 23.99 -24.08 55.63
N GLY A 1082 25.24 -23.61 55.53
CA GLY A 1082 26.11 -23.80 54.36
C GLY A 1082 26.43 -25.27 54.05
N ALA A 1083 26.25 -26.19 55.00
CA ALA A 1083 26.44 -27.62 54.74
C ALA A 1083 25.28 -28.26 53.95
N VAL A 1084 24.11 -27.61 53.86
CA VAL A 1084 22.87 -28.21 53.33
C VAL A 1084 22.52 -27.72 51.92
N ASP A 1085 23.01 -26.53 51.56
CA ASP A 1085 23.14 -26.10 50.17
C ASP A 1085 24.27 -26.91 49.52
N ALA A 1086 23.86 -27.96 48.81
CA ALA A 1086 24.73 -29.00 48.27
C ALA A 1086 24.88 -28.91 46.75
N ASN A 1087 23.95 -28.24 46.06
CA ASN A 1087 24.14 -27.87 44.65
C ASN A 1087 24.86 -26.51 44.48
N ASP A 1088 25.11 -25.78 45.57
CA ASP A 1088 25.86 -24.52 45.64
C ASP A 1088 25.12 -23.37 44.90
N ASP A 1089 23.83 -23.22 45.21
CA ASP A 1089 22.95 -22.15 44.68
C ASP A 1089 22.45 -21.14 45.73
N ASP A 1090 23.08 -21.13 46.92
CA ASP A 1090 22.75 -20.34 48.11
C ASP A 1090 21.29 -20.52 48.62
N SER A 1091 20.54 -21.49 48.09
CA SER A 1091 19.08 -21.59 48.28
C SER A 1091 18.61 -22.99 48.69
N VAL A 1092 18.89 -23.41 49.93
CA VAL A 1092 18.52 -24.72 50.50
C VAL A 1092 17.06 -25.15 50.17
N ASN A 1093 16.91 -26.07 49.23
CA ASN A 1093 15.63 -26.56 48.71
C ASN A 1093 15.69 -28.05 48.30
N VAL A 1094 14.62 -28.61 47.70
CA VAL A 1094 14.62 -30.04 47.38
C VAL A 1094 15.61 -30.43 46.26
N ALA A 1095 16.06 -29.45 45.47
CA ALA A 1095 17.10 -29.65 44.46
C ALA A 1095 18.41 -30.14 45.10
N ASP A 1096 18.79 -29.64 46.28
CA ASP A 1096 19.98 -30.08 47.04
C ASP A 1096 19.95 -31.56 47.38
N THR A 1097 18.81 -32.02 47.90
CA THR A 1097 18.65 -33.44 48.23
C THR A 1097 18.69 -34.29 46.95
N VAL A 1098 18.06 -33.82 45.87
CA VAL A 1098 18.11 -34.50 44.57
C VAL A 1098 19.53 -34.52 44.00
N PHE A 1099 20.33 -33.47 44.23
CA PHE A 1099 21.73 -33.37 43.84
C PHE A 1099 22.60 -34.34 44.63
N LEU A 1100 22.50 -34.35 45.96
CA LEU A 1100 23.16 -35.32 46.86
C LEU A 1100 22.86 -36.77 46.47
N LEU A 1101 21.57 -37.12 46.30
CA LEU A 1101 21.17 -38.47 45.89
C LEU A 1101 21.61 -38.80 44.45
N GLY A 1102 21.66 -37.79 43.57
CA GLY A 1102 22.20 -37.89 42.21
C GLY A 1102 23.68 -38.24 42.20
N TYR A 1103 24.48 -37.55 43.02
CA TYR A 1103 25.90 -37.85 43.25
C TYR A 1103 26.09 -39.28 43.80
N MET A 1104 25.40 -39.62 44.89
CA MET A 1104 25.56 -40.91 45.59
C MET A 1104 25.17 -42.13 44.76
N PHE A 1105 24.05 -42.08 44.01
CA PHE A 1105 23.45 -43.28 43.40
C PHE A 1105 23.36 -43.28 41.88
N SER A 1106 23.39 -42.11 41.24
CA SER A 1106 23.17 -41.98 39.79
C SER A 1106 24.42 -41.55 39.01
N GLY A 1107 25.54 -41.31 39.70
CA GLY A 1107 26.80 -40.89 39.09
C GLY A 1107 26.81 -39.41 38.67
N GLY A 1108 26.10 -38.57 39.40
CA GLY A 1108 26.16 -37.10 39.25
C GLY A 1108 27.51 -36.50 39.65
N PRO A 1109 27.70 -35.18 39.46
CA PRO A 1109 28.88 -34.45 39.93
C PRO A 1109 28.94 -34.40 41.48
N ALA A 1110 30.13 -34.19 42.03
CA ALA A 1110 30.33 -34.00 43.47
C ALA A 1110 30.00 -32.55 43.90
N PRO A 1111 29.64 -32.31 45.18
CA PRO A 1111 29.49 -30.96 45.73
C PRO A 1111 30.74 -30.09 45.62
N ALA A 1112 30.53 -28.78 45.63
CA ALA A 1112 31.59 -27.76 45.60
C ALA A 1112 32.35 -27.65 46.95
N ALA A 1113 33.39 -26.81 46.99
CA ALA A 1113 34.12 -26.52 48.22
C ALA A 1113 33.20 -25.88 49.29
N PRO A 1114 33.38 -26.12 50.60
CA PRO A 1114 34.40 -26.96 51.25
C PRO A 1114 34.00 -28.46 51.36
N PHE A 1115 33.76 -29.15 50.25
CA PHE A 1115 33.79 -30.62 50.18
C PHE A 1115 35.11 -31.12 49.52
N PRO A 1116 35.75 -32.22 49.96
CA PRO A 1116 35.36 -33.14 51.04
C PRO A 1116 36.14 -32.93 52.36
N GLY A 1117 36.44 -31.68 52.77
CA GLY A 1117 37.22 -31.43 53.99
C GLY A 1117 37.16 -29.98 54.46
N CYS A 1118 37.54 -29.78 55.74
CA CYS A 1118 37.36 -28.54 56.47
C CYS A 1118 37.93 -27.29 55.77
N GLY A 1119 37.16 -26.20 55.82
CA GLY A 1119 37.57 -24.84 55.53
C GLY A 1119 36.37 -23.91 55.45
N VAL A 1120 36.64 -22.64 55.15
CA VAL A 1120 35.59 -21.65 54.81
C VAL A 1120 35.12 -21.80 53.36
N ASP A 1121 33.90 -21.36 53.07
CA ASP A 1121 33.40 -21.27 51.70
C ASP A 1121 34.25 -20.30 50.85
N PRO A 1122 34.89 -20.77 49.76
CA PRO A 1122 35.70 -19.90 48.89
C PRO A 1122 34.90 -18.90 48.05
N ALA A 1123 33.60 -19.16 47.80
CA ALA A 1123 32.70 -18.19 47.20
C ALA A 1123 32.20 -17.15 48.22
N GLY A 1124 32.17 -17.56 49.49
CA GLY A 1124 31.71 -16.76 50.64
C GLY A 1124 30.19 -16.80 50.79
N THR A 1125 29.70 -17.67 51.68
CA THR A 1125 28.25 -17.79 51.94
C THR A 1125 27.76 -16.78 52.99
N VAL A 1126 26.47 -16.43 52.89
CA VAL A 1126 25.72 -15.67 53.90
C VAL A 1126 24.99 -16.58 54.91
N LEU A 1127 25.12 -17.91 54.77
CA LEU A 1127 24.50 -18.92 55.62
C LEU A 1127 25.38 -19.19 56.86
N SER A 1128 24.80 -19.18 58.08
CA SER A 1128 25.60 -19.31 59.30
C SER A 1128 26.03 -20.75 59.62
N CYS A 1129 27.22 -20.87 60.21
CA CYS A 1129 27.82 -22.13 60.66
C CYS A 1129 28.44 -21.91 62.05
N ASP A 1130 27.59 -21.56 63.02
CA ASP A 1130 27.98 -21.09 64.35
C ASP A 1130 28.57 -22.20 65.25
N SER A 1131 28.55 -23.46 64.82
CA SER A 1131 29.34 -24.55 65.42
C SER A 1131 29.53 -25.72 64.45
N PHE A 1132 30.78 -26.10 64.15
CA PHE A 1132 31.11 -27.30 63.36
C PHE A 1132 32.28 -28.07 64.00
N LEU A 1133 31.98 -28.74 65.12
CA LEU A 1133 32.96 -29.32 66.08
C LEU A 1133 33.97 -30.35 65.51
N LEU A 1134 33.85 -30.76 64.24
CA LEU A 1134 34.80 -31.63 63.56
C LEU A 1134 35.95 -30.88 62.88
N CYS A 1135 35.83 -29.57 62.72
CA CYS A 1135 36.87 -28.69 62.21
C CYS A 1135 37.45 -27.87 63.38
N PRO A 1136 38.78 -27.81 63.55
CA PRO A 1136 39.43 -27.07 64.64
C PRO A 1136 39.19 -25.56 64.62
#